data_AF-A0A9N9YU97-F1
#
_entry.id   AF-A0A9N9YU97-F1
#
_cell.length_a   1.000
_cell.length_b   1.000
_cell.length_c   1.000
_cell.angle_alpha   90.00
_cell.angle_beta   90.00
_cell.angle_gamma   90.00
#
_symmetry.space_group_name_H-M   'P 1'
#
loop_
_entity.id
_entity.type
_entity.pdbx_description
1 polymer ?
#
loop_
_entity_poly.entity_id
_entity_poly.type
_entity_poly.pdbx_seq_one_letter_code
_entity_poly.pdbx_strand_id
1 'polypeptide(L)'
;MASKPTIRQVLEDLETSAFEDAGYESESFDVEQEETALSSIKKSLTICFPIRSNYSPSWNTSAAFRELVQNWRDGIIQSFKLKETQFYVAKEDKSTDLKAEILFKALNKAPGVSDHDSCMGFIRFSGRHGTGIVEITNRAASLQPKHLDFGQSDKRGNENQAGVHGEGLKVALLVFLRRNHRVRCISGNVMWNFNFTTAGKLVARLNKMQQEAVIREKRSAKKLKDDHAVPFQVSPYHDVRFFIGEKGKGRDGIGESTQRQHVSLETFNTWCRSALFLRDLPNQEETLITTKHGELILDVSVQGNLYLKGLLLMESNPDYSASISGRPLKYAYNFRHGATNRDRKSIASSNTECWTILNIWNDALQQKPDLIAALHEMLLSTDPGYADVHLAESLMGIELAKKLRDHLFSDQSKWYYSDKEISEDPRLKTIIQGLGRTGSRLPDSYWSILSRLHLIHTAKEEQEDQFLKSRIAMVPADKFAESLSKVLRSCIQGIPAAAHINVEFVQAGQLRLHTYFKDVTFKIHQRWLDNDQVVRELGLPSDVPESDVLFHAIQWLVRELIDQMPEGQFAGTEDHTVEWDKKRVTNCAVQRLFEYININNSVTLHQTPSEDASKLILEWNRFSSWCQEAVVNVQLHHKASCQEIHDRLLSKEFDPEKLPCKKLQEEPAEDVKPTACFSMNVQPGLGSYSFENLTRGSEYFGVIVKQSEPDSIALISEMCKLPRLPAEVIDLTMDEVPAPTQSEITLHLPVNQSQSDEDQVSLASIDDVRSGSEYDDEEEEAPSFCAVRPIENLDILQPRDWYEARSHNVEGAVIGILKPKSTRGRKRQREQHEALPRPKRVAKSTRIGRLRDISRDSADPPSLSSMSS
;
A
#
# COMPACT_ATOMS: atom_id res chain seq x y z
N MET A 1 -4.49 91.40 -34.29
CA MET A 1 -3.90 90.28 -35.05
C MET A 1 -2.63 89.85 -34.34
N ALA A 2 -2.54 88.59 -33.90
CA ALA A 2 -1.32 87.80 -33.67
C ALA A 2 -1.75 86.39 -33.25
N SER A 3 -1.07 85.35 -33.73
CA SER A 3 -1.50 83.95 -33.58
C SER A 3 -1.27 83.40 -32.17
N LYS A 4 -2.16 82.52 -31.70
CA LYS A 4 -1.87 81.63 -30.57
C LYS A 4 -0.86 80.56 -31.00
N PRO A 5 0.14 80.19 -30.17
CA PRO A 5 0.97 79.01 -30.43
C PRO A 5 0.16 77.71 -30.28
N THR A 6 0.59 76.67 -30.99
CA THR A 6 -0.07 75.35 -30.97
C THR A 6 0.45 74.47 -29.84
N ILE A 7 -0.38 73.55 -29.35
CA ILE A 7 -0.07 72.64 -28.22
C ILE A 7 1.19 71.78 -28.43
N ARG A 8 1.67 71.64 -29.68
CA ARG A 8 2.93 70.94 -30.00
C ARG A 8 4.18 71.72 -29.56
N GLN A 9 4.16 73.06 -29.61
CA GLN A 9 5.29 73.90 -29.20
C GLN A 9 5.43 74.00 -27.67
N VAL A 10 4.35 73.74 -26.90
CA VAL A 10 4.39 73.75 -25.43
C VAL A 10 4.96 72.44 -24.86
N LEU A 11 5.02 71.37 -25.66
CA LEU A 11 5.55 70.07 -25.25
C LEU A 11 7.04 69.90 -25.59
N GLU A 12 7.54 70.54 -26.65
CA GLU A 12 8.98 70.50 -27.01
C GLU A 12 9.85 71.39 -26.09
N ASP A 13 9.29 72.48 -25.54
CA ASP A 13 9.98 73.37 -24.58
C ASP A 13 10.06 72.80 -23.14
N LEU A 14 9.31 71.72 -22.82
CA LEU A 14 9.31 71.08 -21.49
C LEU A 14 10.22 69.86 -21.37
N GLU A 15 10.72 69.30 -22.47
CA GLU A 15 11.63 68.14 -22.46
C GLU A 15 13.12 68.50 -22.72
N THR A 16 13.43 69.79 -22.95
CA THR A 16 14.79 70.23 -23.35
C THR A 16 15.43 71.27 -22.44
N SER A 17 15.06 71.33 -21.14
CA SER A 17 15.64 72.29 -20.17
C SER A 17 15.98 71.71 -18.79
N ALA A 18 16.51 70.47 -18.74
CA ALA A 18 17.15 69.92 -17.54
C ALA A 18 18.16 68.77 -17.83
N PHE A 19 18.94 68.85 -18.92
CA PHE A 19 20.01 67.89 -19.21
C PHE A 19 21.25 68.60 -19.78
N GLU A 20 22.06 69.16 -18.88
CA GLU A 20 23.51 69.40 -19.06
C GLU A 20 24.08 69.90 -17.72
N ASP A 21 24.70 68.98 -16.98
CA ASP A 21 26.00 69.14 -16.26
C ASP A 21 26.09 68.19 -15.05
N ALA A 22 26.33 66.91 -15.36
CA ALA A 22 26.89 65.92 -14.44
C ALA A 22 27.48 64.81 -15.32
N GLY A 23 28.77 64.90 -15.60
CA GLY A 23 29.49 63.88 -16.36
C GLY A 23 29.42 62.53 -15.65
N TYR A 24 28.55 61.64 -16.15
CA TYR A 24 28.65 60.21 -15.86
C TYR A 24 29.83 59.65 -16.65
N GLU A 25 31.04 59.83 -16.11
CA GLU A 25 32.11 58.90 -16.41
C GLU A 25 31.64 57.52 -15.97
N SER A 26 31.41 56.66 -16.96
CA SER A 26 31.14 55.24 -16.77
C SER A 26 32.43 54.55 -16.33
N GLU A 27 32.90 54.85 -15.11
CA GLU A 27 33.87 54.00 -14.43
C GLU A 27 33.25 52.62 -14.27
N SER A 28 33.71 51.69 -15.09
CA SER A 28 33.50 50.27 -14.90
C SER A 28 34.09 49.89 -13.55
N PHE A 29 33.24 49.76 -12.53
CA PHE A 29 33.60 49.22 -11.21
C PHE A 29 33.86 47.70 -11.25
N ASP A 30 34.67 47.26 -12.21
CA ASP A 30 35.52 46.07 -12.08
C ASP A 30 36.76 46.46 -11.24
N VAL A 31 36.49 47.04 -10.07
CA VAL A 31 37.46 47.01 -8.97
C VAL A 31 37.33 45.62 -8.38
N GLU A 32 38.36 44.79 -8.57
CA GLU A 32 38.60 43.63 -7.72
C GLU A 32 38.66 44.12 -6.27
N GLN A 33 37.52 44.08 -5.56
CA GLN A 33 37.47 44.44 -4.16
C GLN A 33 38.26 43.39 -3.38
N GLU A 34 39.49 43.74 -2.99
CA GLU A 34 40.32 42.97 -2.07
C GLU A 34 39.43 42.41 -0.95
N GLU A 35 39.38 41.08 -0.83
CA GLU A 35 38.52 40.43 0.15
C GLU A 35 38.77 41.02 1.53
N THR A 36 37.77 41.73 2.06
CA THR A 36 37.95 42.48 3.31
C THR A 36 37.94 41.51 4.50
N ALA A 37 39.08 40.86 4.75
CA ALA A 37 39.29 39.94 5.85
C ALA A 37 39.42 40.69 7.19
N LEU A 38 39.20 39.99 8.31
CA LEU A 38 39.39 40.57 9.66
C LEU A 38 40.82 41.10 9.89
N SER A 39 41.82 40.54 9.21
CA SER A 39 43.22 40.95 9.28
C SER A 39 43.46 42.39 8.80
N SER A 40 42.75 42.84 7.74
CA SER A 40 42.94 44.16 7.12
C SER A 40 42.36 45.31 7.96
N ILE A 41 41.46 45.03 8.92
CA ILE A 41 40.87 46.05 9.79
C ILE A 41 41.95 46.64 10.71
N LYS A 42 42.41 47.86 10.42
CA LYS A 42 43.44 48.56 11.22
C LYS A 42 42.90 49.09 12.56
N LYS A 43 41.71 49.71 12.56
CA LYS A 43 41.08 50.31 13.75
C LYS A 43 39.59 49.96 13.87
N SER A 44 38.81 50.29 12.84
CA SER A 44 37.37 50.01 12.80
C SER A 44 36.86 49.96 11.37
N LEU A 45 35.82 49.16 11.13
CA LEU A 45 35.05 49.07 9.89
C LEU A 45 33.55 49.16 10.23
N THR A 46 32.76 49.81 9.38
CA THR A 46 31.30 49.85 9.54
C THR A 46 30.63 49.27 8.30
N ILE A 47 29.90 48.18 8.47
CA ILE A 47 29.16 47.50 7.41
C ILE A 47 27.69 47.90 7.52
N CYS A 48 27.17 48.57 6.50
CA CYS A 48 25.77 49.00 6.42
C CYS A 48 25.00 48.04 5.51
N PHE A 49 24.15 47.20 6.06
CA PHE A 49 23.43 46.21 5.27
C PHE A 49 22.23 46.85 4.53
N PRO A 50 21.82 46.32 3.37
CA PRO A 50 20.68 46.83 2.61
C PRO A 50 19.32 46.57 3.32
N ILE A 51 19.28 45.64 4.28
CA ILE A 51 18.06 45.25 4.99
C ILE A 51 17.64 46.24 6.09
N ARG A 52 16.34 46.52 6.15
CA ARG A 52 15.69 47.38 7.16
C ARG A 52 15.01 46.55 8.25
N SER A 53 14.75 47.18 9.39
CA SER A 53 14.10 46.62 10.57
C SER A 53 12.80 45.85 10.32
N ASN A 54 12.06 46.12 9.23
CA ASN A 54 10.83 45.43 8.83
C ASN A 54 11.04 44.24 7.85
N TYR A 55 12.26 43.98 7.39
CA TYR A 55 12.59 42.88 6.48
C TYR A 55 12.32 41.50 7.11
N SER A 56 11.62 40.61 6.43
CA SER A 56 11.10 39.35 6.99
C SER A 56 10.29 39.57 8.30
N PRO A 57 9.07 40.11 8.21
CA PRO A 57 8.24 40.41 9.38
C PRO A 57 7.72 39.15 10.10
N SER A 58 7.65 38.01 9.39
CA SER A 58 7.21 36.71 9.90
C SER A 58 8.22 36.02 10.82
N TRP A 59 9.49 36.43 10.82
CA TRP A 59 10.50 35.85 11.70
C TRP A 59 10.38 36.37 13.13
N ASN A 60 10.29 35.42 14.07
CA ASN A 60 10.32 35.64 15.51
C ASN A 60 11.72 35.30 16.08
N THR A 61 11.91 35.53 17.39
CA THR A 61 13.19 35.26 18.07
C THR A 61 13.58 33.79 18.09
N SER A 62 12.63 32.86 18.08
CA SER A 62 12.93 31.42 18.02
C SER A 62 13.48 31.04 16.65
N ALA A 63 12.93 31.58 15.54
CA ALA A 63 13.50 31.40 14.20
C ALA A 63 14.90 32.02 14.07
N ALA A 64 15.11 33.20 14.69
CA ALA A 64 16.43 33.84 14.76
C ALA A 64 17.44 33.04 15.59
N PHE A 65 17.01 32.44 16.70
CA PHE A 65 17.86 31.58 17.53
C PHE A 65 18.19 30.26 16.82
N ARG A 66 17.21 29.62 16.18
CA ARG A 66 17.40 28.43 15.33
C ARG A 66 18.49 28.65 14.29
N GLU A 67 18.52 29.81 13.63
CA GLU A 67 19.57 30.16 12.67
C GLU A 67 20.94 30.31 13.33
N LEU A 68 21.03 30.87 14.55
CA LEU A 68 22.31 30.90 15.29
C LEU A 68 22.75 29.51 15.75
N VAL A 69 21.83 28.67 16.26
CA VAL A 69 22.09 27.27 16.64
C VAL A 69 22.52 26.43 15.44
N GLN A 70 21.91 26.66 14.28
CA GLN A 70 22.31 26.03 13.03
C GLN A 70 23.73 26.43 12.63
N ASN A 71 24.09 27.71 12.67
CA ASN A 71 25.45 28.14 12.34
C ASN A 71 26.49 27.73 13.40
N TRP A 72 26.08 27.62 14.66
CA TRP A 72 26.87 27.01 15.75
C TRP A 72 27.20 25.54 15.42
N ARG A 73 26.17 24.71 15.20
CA ARG A 73 26.30 23.30 14.81
C ARG A 73 27.08 23.08 13.51
N ASP A 74 26.63 23.70 12.40
CA ASP A 74 27.27 23.55 11.08
C ASP A 74 28.76 23.97 11.14
N GLY A 75 29.07 25.03 11.90
CA GLY A 75 30.43 25.52 12.10
C GLY A 75 31.29 24.57 12.95
N ILE A 76 30.75 23.92 13.96
CA ILE A 76 31.47 22.89 14.74
C ILE A 76 31.76 21.67 13.86
N ILE A 77 30.74 21.18 13.14
CA ILE A 77 30.88 20.05 12.21
C ILE A 77 31.98 20.34 11.17
N GLN A 78 32.02 21.56 10.62
CA GLN A 78 33.03 22.00 9.66
C GLN A 78 34.43 22.15 10.29
N SER A 79 34.57 22.91 11.39
CA SER A 79 35.87 23.18 12.04
C SER A 79 36.55 21.91 12.55
N PHE A 80 35.78 20.93 13.02
CA PHE A 80 36.29 19.68 13.59
C PHE A 80 36.14 18.46 12.67
N LYS A 81 35.69 18.66 11.41
CA LYS A 81 35.50 17.62 10.38
C LYS A 81 34.66 16.42 10.85
N LEU A 82 33.64 16.67 11.65
CA LEU A 82 32.77 15.62 12.20
C LEU A 82 31.83 15.05 11.13
N LYS A 83 31.43 13.79 11.31
CA LYS A 83 30.19 13.27 10.72
C LYS A 83 29.00 13.80 11.51
N GLU A 84 27.86 13.97 10.85
CA GLU A 84 26.61 14.43 11.49
C GLU A 84 26.21 13.57 12.71
N THR A 85 26.44 12.25 12.67
CA THR A 85 26.15 11.31 13.77
C THR A 85 27.11 11.40 14.97
N GLN A 86 28.24 12.10 14.85
CA GLN A 86 29.23 12.28 15.93
C GLN A 86 28.95 13.55 16.75
N PHE A 87 28.11 14.46 16.25
CA PHE A 87 27.74 15.69 16.95
C PHE A 87 26.73 15.38 18.06
N TYR A 88 27.15 15.52 19.32
CA TYR A 88 26.30 15.34 20.49
C TYR A 88 26.26 16.60 21.35
N VAL A 89 25.16 16.81 22.07
CA VAL A 89 24.99 17.96 22.96
C VAL A 89 24.58 17.49 24.35
N ALA A 90 25.41 17.78 25.35
CA ALA A 90 25.10 17.56 26.75
C ALA A 90 24.58 18.85 27.40
N LYS A 91 23.50 18.76 28.20
CA LYS A 91 22.96 19.88 28.99
C LYS A 91 23.42 19.77 30.44
N GLU A 92 23.88 20.89 31.01
CA GLU A 92 24.02 21.11 32.44
C GLU A 92 23.10 22.25 32.85
N ASP A 93 22.20 21.99 33.81
CA ASP A 93 21.40 23.02 34.46
C ASP A 93 21.89 23.22 35.89
N LYS A 94 22.48 24.38 36.17
CA LYS A 94 23.02 24.79 37.47
C LYS A 94 22.17 25.92 38.08
N SER A 95 20.90 26.00 37.66
CA SER A 95 19.99 27.04 38.10
C SER A 95 19.56 26.86 39.55
N THR A 96 19.39 27.99 40.23
CA THR A 96 18.89 28.15 41.60
C THR A 96 17.87 29.29 41.60
N ASP A 97 17.06 29.41 42.65
CA ASP A 97 16.01 30.45 42.77
C ASP A 97 16.49 31.89 42.49
N LEU A 98 17.77 32.17 42.77
CA LEU A 98 18.38 33.49 42.60
C LEU A 98 19.20 33.66 41.32
N LYS A 99 19.76 32.57 40.78
CA LYS A 99 20.70 32.57 39.65
C LYS A 99 20.38 31.42 38.71
N ALA A 100 20.00 31.75 37.47
CA ALA A 100 19.79 30.77 36.42
C ALA A 100 21.07 30.62 35.58
N GLU A 101 21.52 29.38 35.39
CA GLU A 101 22.71 29.06 34.61
C GLU A 101 22.52 27.72 33.89
N ILE A 102 22.22 27.80 32.58
CA ILE A 102 22.01 26.65 31.71
C ILE A 102 23.14 26.63 30.69
N LEU A 103 23.79 25.48 30.53
CA LEU A 103 24.94 25.28 29.65
C LEU A 103 24.73 24.04 28.78
N PHE A 104 24.67 24.23 27.46
CA PHE A 104 24.72 23.16 26.47
C PHE A 104 26.15 23.07 25.91
N LYS A 105 26.75 21.88 25.96
CA LYS A 105 28.12 21.59 25.50
C LYS A 105 28.07 20.73 24.24
N ALA A 106 28.71 21.16 23.16
CA ALA A 106 28.91 20.32 21.97
C ALA A 106 30.14 19.43 22.14
N LEU A 107 29.90 18.12 22.13
CA LEU A 107 30.86 17.05 22.36
C LEU A 107 30.98 16.16 21.11
N ASN A 108 32.07 15.40 21.02
CA ASN A 108 32.29 14.43 19.95
C ASN A 108 32.00 13.03 20.48
N LYS A 109 30.94 12.38 20.00
CA LYS A 109 30.52 11.02 20.40
C LYS A 109 31.26 9.90 19.64
N ALA A 110 32.48 10.18 19.15
CA ALA A 110 33.31 9.15 18.52
C ALA A 110 33.87 8.16 19.56
N PRO A 111 34.00 6.86 19.24
CA PRO A 111 34.61 5.88 20.14
C PRO A 111 36.00 6.32 20.60
N GLY A 112 36.32 6.08 21.87
CA GLY A 112 37.63 6.38 22.47
C GLY A 112 37.89 7.86 22.83
N VAL A 113 36.97 8.79 22.55
CA VAL A 113 37.13 10.22 22.90
C VAL A 113 36.52 10.51 24.27
N SER A 114 37.28 11.12 25.18
CA SER A 114 36.79 11.49 26.52
C SER A 114 35.95 12.77 26.50
N ASP A 115 34.91 12.83 27.35
CA ASP A 115 33.98 13.97 27.43
C ASP A 115 34.63 15.26 27.95
N HIS A 116 35.70 15.16 28.75
CA HIS A 116 36.21 16.28 29.52
C HIS A 116 37.12 17.25 28.74
N ASP A 117 37.83 16.80 27.70
CA ASP A 117 38.73 17.65 26.89
C ASP A 117 38.22 17.91 25.45
N SER A 118 37.14 17.26 25.03
CA SER A 118 36.63 17.24 23.65
C SER A 118 35.60 18.32 23.30
N CYS A 119 35.30 19.26 24.21
CA CYS A 119 34.28 20.28 23.96
C CYS A 119 34.68 21.26 22.84
N MET A 120 33.83 21.33 21.80
CA MET A 120 34.05 22.10 20.56
C MET A 120 33.29 23.44 20.51
N GLY A 121 32.28 23.59 21.36
CA GLY A 121 31.50 24.82 21.46
C GLY A 121 30.44 24.69 22.55
N PHE A 122 29.82 25.81 22.90
CA PHE A 122 28.75 25.82 23.91
C PHE A 122 27.70 26.90 23.66
N ILE A 123 26.51 26.68 24.20
CA ILE A 123 25.46 27.70 24.37
C ILE A 123 25.23 27.84 25.87
N ARG A 124 25.30 29.06 26.39
CA ARG A 124 25.14 29.35 27.82
C ARG A 124 24.14 30.47 28.05
N PHE A 125 23.10 30.21 28.84
CA PHE A 125 22.30 31.25 29.48
C PHE A 125 22.88 31.52 30.86
N SER A 126 23.18 32.77 31.20
CA SER A 126 23.48 33.16 32.57
C SER A 126 22.69 34.40 32.98
N GLY A 127 21.99 34.32 34.11
CA GLY A 127 21.06 35.34 34.55
C GLY A 127 20.83 35.35 36.06
N ARG A 128 20.10 36.37 36.52
CA ARG A 128 19.59 36.50 37.90
C ARG A 128 18.14 36.91 37.85
N HIS A 129 17.33 36.45 38.79
CA HIS A 129 15.89 36.76 38.85
C HIS A 129 15.17 36.54 37.50
N GLY A 130 15.43 35.38 36.86
CA GLY A 130 14.77 35.00 35.61
C GLY A 130 15.18 35.79 34.34
N THR A 131 16.15 36.71 34.39
CA THR A 131 16.63 37.43 33.19
C THR A 131 18.17 37.42 33.08
N GLY A 132 18.68 37.37 31.85
CA GLY A 132 20.10 37.14 31.61
C GLY A 132 20.61 37.46 30.21
N ILE A 133 21.78 36.89 29.92
CA ILE A 133 22.50 36.98 28.65
C ILE A 133 22.64 35.56 28.11
N VAL A 134 22.44 35.41 26.80
CA VAL A 134 22.76 34.18 26.05
C VAL A 134 24.10 34.35 25.35
N GLU A 135 25.04 33.45 25.61
CA GLU A 135 26.34 33.33 24.97
C GLU A 135 26.35 32.10 24.06
N ILE A 136 26.78 32.23 22.81
CA ILE A 136 26.94 31.13 21.85
C ILE A 136 28.38 31.15 21.36
N THR A 137 29.10 30.05 21.54
CA THR A 137 30.55 29.95 21.30
C THR A 137 30.89 28.77 20.40
N ASN A 138 31.61 29.03 19.30
CA ASN A 138 32.32 28.02 18.51
C ASN A 138 33.83 28.16 18.72
N ARG A 139 34.49 27.06 19.08
CA ARG A 139 35.94 26.97 19.15
C ARG A 139 36.53 26.81 17.74
N ALA A 140 37.74 27.33 17.50
CA ALA A 140 38.44 27.19 16.22
C ALA A 140 37.59 27.59 15.00
N ALA A 141 36.93 28.75 15.07
CA ALA A 141 36.05 29.29 14.05
C ALA A 141 36.31 30.80 13.84
N SER A 142 35.91 31.34 12.69
CA SER A 142 36.00 32.78 12.40
C SER A 142 34.78 33.26 11.60
N LEU A 143 34.24 34.41 12.01
CA LEU A 143 33.28 35.19 11.24
C LEU A 143 34.03 36.29 10.47
N GLN A 144 34.13 36.18 9.15
CA GLN A 144 34.73 37.19 8.29
C GLN A 144 33.67 38.18 7.76
N PRO A 145 34.02 39.43 7.41
CA PRO A 145 33.11 40.39 6.77
C PRO A 145 32.36 39.82 5.55
N LYS A 146 33.06 39.09 4.68
CA LYS A 146 32.46 38.47 3.48
C LYS A 146 31.29 37.51 3.78
N HIS A 147 31.30 36.84 4.94
CA HIS A 147 30.19 35.97 5.37
C HIS A 147 28.88 36.74 5.62
N LEU A 148 28.94 38.06 5.86
CA LEU A 148 27.76 38.92 6.03
C LEU A 148 27.52 39.88 4.85
N ASP A 149 28.39 39.90 3.84
CA ASP A 149 28.27 40.87 2.73
C ASP A 149 27.44 40.31 1.57
N PHE A 150 27.99 39.36 0.81
CA PHE A 150 27.33 38.79 -0.37
C PHE A 150 26.35 37.64 -0.07
N GLY A 151 26.30 37.15 1.17
CA GLY A 151 25.50 35.96 1.51
C GLY A 151 26.02 34.67 0.84
N GLN A 152 27.31 34.66 0.48
CA GLN A 152 28.04 33.47 0.07
C GLN A 152 27.89 32.37 1.15
N SER A 153 27.77 31.13 0.68
CA SER A 153 27.51 29.97 1.53
C SER A 153 28.12 28.74 0.87
N ASP A 154 29.31 28.35 1.34
CA ASP A 154 30.05 27.16 0.89
C ASP A 154 29.31 25.84 1.17
N LYS A 155 28.18 25.92 1.89
CA LYS A 155 27.33 24.80 2.30
C LYS A 155 26.59 24.10 1.15
N ARG A 156 26.59 24.66 -0.06
CA ARG A 156 25.84 24.13 -1.20
C ARG A 156 26.48 22.82 -1.71
N GLY A 157 25.79 21.70 -1.51
CA GLY A 157 26.26 20.37 -1.91
C GLY A 157 26.93 19.57 -0.78
N ASN A 158 27.09 20.13 0.43
CA ASN A 158 27.59 19.38 1.58
C ASN A 158 26.45 18.72 2.34
N GLU A 159 26.30 17.41 2.16
CA GLU A 159 25.25 16.62 2.81
C GLU A 159 25.30 16.57 4.34
N ASN A 160 26.39 17.01 5.00
CA ASN A 160 26.47 17.07 6.47
C ASN A 160 25.97 18.42 7.05
N GLN A 161 25.71 19.42 6.22
CA GLN A 161 25.26 20.75 6.67
C GLN A 161 23.76 20.93 6.47
N ALA A 162 23.13 21.84 7.22
CA ALA A 162 21.67 22.04 7.20
C ALA A 162 21.20 23.28 6.42
N GLY A 163 22.11 24.04 5.80
CA GLY A 163 21.82 25.37 5.24
C GLY A 163 22.30 25.56 3.81
N VAL A 164 21.61 26.39 3.03
CA VAL A 164 21.91 26.63 1.59
C VAL A 164 22.01 28.13 1.24
N HIS A 165 21.61 29.04 2.15
CA HIS A 165 21.52 30.48 1.89
C HIS A 165 22.23 31.30 2.98
N GLY A 166 23.22 32.12 2.62
CA GLY A 166 24.01 32.92 3.56
C GLY A 166 23.35 34.21 4.06
N GLU A 167 22.09 34.48 3.70
CA GLU A 167 21.36 35.64 4.24
C GLU A 167 20.88 35.46 5.69
N GLY A 168 20.65 34.20 6.11
CA GLY A 168 19.93 33.87 7.35
C GLY A 168 20.50 34.54 8.59
N LEU A 169 21.83 34.48 8.78
CA LEU A 169 22.52 35.11 9.92
C LEU A 169 22.23 36.61 10.03
N LYS A 170 22.20 37.35 8.91
CA LYS A 170 21.88 38.80 8.91
C LYS A 170 20.46 39.05 9.41
N VAL A 171 19.51 38.22 9.00
CA VAL A 171 18.09 38.29 9.39
C VAL A 171 17.92 37.95 10.88
N ALA A 172 18.63 36.93 11.38
CA ALA A 172 18.61 36.57 12.79
C ALA A 172 19.06 37.73 13.69
N LEU A 173 20.21 38.35 13.36
CA LEU A 173 20.74 39.53 14.07
C LEU A 173 19.75 40.71 14.06
N LEU A 174 19.10 40.94 12.92
CA LEU A 174 18.08 41.97 12.76
C LEU A 174 16.84 41.73 13.65
N VAL A 175 16.38 40.48 13.74
CA VAL A 175 15.20 40.09 14.53
C VAL A 175 15.44 40.25 16.03
N PHE A 176 16.62 39.89 16.55
CA PHE A 176 16.96 40.15 17.95
C PHE A 176 16.97 41.65 18.29
N LEU A 177 17.55 42.48 17.42
CA LEU A 177 17.54 43.95 17.59
C LEU A 177 16.13 44.54 17.47
N ARG A 178 15.28 44.02 16.58
CA ARG A 178 13.86 44.37 16.44
C ARG A 178 13.09 44.06 17.72
N ARG A 179 13.38 42.94 18.38
CA ARG A 179 12.83 42.54 19.69
C ARG A 179 13.62 43.11 20.88
N ASN A 180 14.37 44.19 20.63
CA ASN A 180 15.10 45.00 21.61
C ASN A 180 16.19 44.29 22.45
N HIS A 181 16.69 43.14 21.99
CA HIS A 181 17.88 42.53 22.56
C HIS A 181 19.14 43.11 21.91
N ARG A 182 20.16 43.43 22.70
CA ARG A 182 21.49 43.76 22.18
C ARG A 182 22.11 42.52 21.57
N VAL A 183 22.79 42.67 20.43
CA VAL A 183 23.66 41.61 19.90
C VAL A 183 25.09 42.13 19.69
N ARG A 184 26.06 41.39 20.20
CA ARG A 184 27.50 41.63 20.07
C ARG A 184 28.19 40.34 19.66
N CYS A 185 29.21 40.41 18.82
CA CYS A 185 30.07 39.27 18.49
C CYS A 185 31.55 39.61 18.74
N ILE A 186 32.36 38.62 19.09
CA ILE A 186 33.83 38.67 19.08
C ILE A 186 34.31 37.55 18.16
N SER A 187 35.18 37.89 17.21
CA SER A 187 35.83 36.97 16.27
C SER A 187 37.16 37.57 15.81
N GLY A 188 38.22 36.78 15.71
CA GLY A 188 39.51 37.21 15.14
C GLY A 188 40.08 38.51 15.73
N ASN A 189 39.98 38.70 17.05
CA ASN A 189 40.36 39.91 17.78
C ASN A 189 39.58 41.21 17.39
N VAL A 190 38.42 41.06 16.77
CA VAL A 190 37.52 42.16 16.38
C VAL A 190 36.20 42.03 17.11
N MET A 191 35.74 43.14 17.69
CA MET A 191 34.45 43.24 18.37
C MET A 191 33.40 43.85 17.42
N TRP A 192 32.39 43.05 17.09
CA TRP A 192 31.27 43.39 16.24
C TRP A 192 30.11 43.87 17.12
N ASN A 193 29.64 45.10 16.93
CA ASN A 193 28.45 45.61 17.61
C ASN A 193 27.36 45.85 16.56
N PHE A 194 26.25 45.13 16.66
CA PHE A 194 25.11 45.26 15.75
C PHE A 194 24.09 46.26 16.29
N ASN A 195 23.53 47.10 15.42
CA ASN A 195 22.54 48.11 15.79
C ASN A 195 21.68 48.51 14.58
N PHE A 196 20.72 49.42 14.77
CA PHE A 196 20.06 50.13 13.68
C PHE A 196 20.67 51.51 13.44
N THR A 197 20.58 51.99 12.19
CA THR A 197 20.82 53.41 11.85
C THR A 197 19.61 54.27 12.21
N THR A 198 19.73 55.60 12.05
CA THR A 198 18.59 56.53 12.16
C THR A 198 17.47 56.27 11.13
N ALA A 199 17.75 55.52 10.06
CA ALA A 199 16.78 55.13 9.04
C ALA A 199 16.30 53.66 9.19
N GLY A 200 16.55 53.03 10.35
CA GLY A 200 16.15 51.65 10.63
C GLY A 200 16.87 50.58 9.81
N LYS A 201 17.98 50.90 9.13
CA LYS A 201 18.84 49.90 8.44
C LYS A 201 19.71 49.17 9.45
N LEU A 202 19.94 47.87 9.25
CA LEU A 202 20.90 47.11 10.07
C LEU A 202 22.33 47.60 9.80
N VAL A 203 23.13 47.74 10.85
CA VAL A 203 24.55 48.12 10.75
C VAL A 203 25.40 47.29 11.72
N ALA A 204 26.56 46.83 11.26
CA ALA A 204 27.61 46.25 12.11
C ALA A 204 28.77 47.23 12.25
N ARG A 205 29.20 47.51 13.49
CA ARG A 205 30.42 48.27 13.79
C ARG A 205 31.48 47.32 14.32
N LEU A 206 32.47 47.05 13.49
CA LEU A 206 33.63 46.21 13.78
C LEU A 206 34.72 47.10 14.34
N ASN A 207 35.25 46.77 15.52
CA ASN A 207 36.34 47.52 16.15
C ASN A 207 37.44 46.53 16.55
N LYS A 208 38.68 46.80 16.14
CA LYS A 208 39.83 46.01 16.57
C LYS A 208 40.04 46.20 18.06
N MET A 209 40.11 45.10 18.80
CA MET A 209 40.25 45.17 20.25
C MET A 209 41.67 45.61 20.62
N GLN A 210 41.75 46.65 21.47
CA GLN A 210 43.01 47.09 22.06
C GLN A 210 43.55 46.04 23.04
N GLN A 211 44.86 46.05 23.28
CA GLN A 211 45.54 44.98 24.01
C GLN A 211 45.00 44.80 25.45
N GLU A 212 44.58 45.88 26.10
CA GLU A 212 43.94 45.88 27.43
C GLU A 212 42.58 45.18 27.38
N ALA A 213 41.80 45.40 26.32
CA ALA A 213 40.51 44.74 26.12
C ALA A 213 40.70 43.24 25.88
N VAL A 214 41.72 42.85 25.12
CA VAL A 214 42.11 41.44 24.93
C VAL A 214 42.51 40.79 26.24
N ILE A 215 43.36 41.45 27.03
CA ILE A 215 43.82 40.96 28.34
C ILE A 215 42.64 40.80 29.29
N ARG A 216 41.70 41.76 29.30
CA ARG A 216 40.47 41.68 30.10
C ARG A 216 39.58 40.51 29.68
N GLU A 217 39.36 40.31 28.38
CA GLU A 217 38.60 39.15 27.87
C GLU A 217 39.29 37.83 28.23
N LYS A 218 40.62 37.71 28.05
CA LYS A 218 41.39 36.51 28.44
C LYS A 218 41.30 36.22 29.94
N ARG A 219 41.37 37.25 30.80
CA ARG A 219 41.19 37.11 32.26
C ARG A 219 39.78 36.67 32.62
N SER A 220 38.75 37.24 31.97
CA SER A 220 37.35 36.86 32.20
C SER A 220 37.07 35.43 31.74
N ALA A 221 37.59 35.03 30.57
CA ALA A 221 37.46 33.68 30.04
C ALA A 221 38.20 32.65 30.90
N LYS A 222 39.38 33.00 31.45
CA LYS A 222 40.09 32.16 32.42
C LYS A 222 39.23 31.96 33.67
N LYS A 223 38.76 33.06 34.28
CA LYS A 223 37.91 32.98 35.49
C LYS A 223 36.66 32.12 35.26
N LEU A 224 35.96 32.28 34.13
CA LEU A 224 34.77 31.45 33.85
C LEU A 224 35.10 29.96 33.68
N LYS A 225 36.30 29.60 33.19
CA LYS A 225 36.78 28.21 33.16
C LYS A 225 37.12 27.71 34.57
N ASP A 226 37.87 28.50 35.34
CA ASP A 226 38.29 28.19 36.70
C ASP A 226 37.07 28.05 37.66
N ASP A 227 36.02 28.85 37.46
CA ASP A 227 34.72 28.77 38.16
C ASP A 227 33.81 27.62 37.63
N HIS A 228 34.28 26.79 36.68
CA HIS A 228 33.51 25.73 35.98
C HIS A 228 32.16 26.18 35.35
N ALA A 229 32.07 27.47 34.99
CA ALA A 229 30.90 28.08 34.36
C ALA A 229 30.89 27.91 32.82
N VAL A 230 32.05 27.66 32.22
CA VAL A 230 32.22 27.31 30.80
C VAL A 230 33.18 26.11 30.66
N PRO A 231 33.04 25.26 29.63
CA PRO A 231 33.84 24.04 29.50
C PRO A 231 35.31 24.30 29.10
N PHE A 232 35.62 25.42 28.44
CA PHE A 232 36.98 25.76 28.03
C PHE A 232 37.25 27.27 28.11
N GLN A 233 38.53 27.65 28.19
CA GLN A 233 38.95 29.05 28.18
C GLN A 233 38.87 29.57 26.73
N VAL A 234 37.87 30.41 26.46
CA VAL A 234 37.63 30.95 25.12
C VAL A 234 38.74 31.93 24.69
N SER A 235 39.23 31.78 23.48
CA SER A 235 40.24 32.64 22.83
C SER A 235 39.59 33.71 21.95
N PRO A 236 39.78 35.02 22.24
CA PRO A 236 39.32 36.10 21.35
C PRO A 236 39.90 36.08 19.93
N TYR A 237 40.94 35.27 19.68
CA TYR A 237 41.65 35.18 18.40
C TYR A 237 41.15 34.04 17.50
N HIS A 238 40.75 32.92 18.10
CA HIS A 238 40.48 31.66 17.37
C HIS A 238 39.05 31.18 17.50
N ASP A 239 38.24 31.80 18.38
CA ASP A 239 36.88 31.37 18.67
C ASP A 239 35.89 32.50 18.34
N VAL A 240 34.71 32.11 17.84
CA VAL A 240 33.59 33.04 17.62
C VAL A 240 32.68 32.99 18.84
N ARG A 241 32.34 34.17 19.39
CA ARG A 241 31.35 34.32 20.46
C ARG A 241 30.26 35.33 20.09
N PHE A 242 29.01 34.93 20.15
CA PHE A 242 27.86 35.82 20.14
C PHE A 242 27.31 36.03 21.55
N PHE A 243 26.91 37.26 21.87
CA PHE A 243 26.24 37.66 23.11
C PHE A 243 24.91 38.32 22.78
N ILE A 244 23.83 37.83 23.38
CA ILE A 244 22.45 38.29 23.15
C ILE A 244 21.85 38.74 24.49
N GLY A 245 21.22 39.92 24.50
CA GLY A 245 20.54 40.46 25.68
C GLY A 245 21.46 41.19 26.68
N GLU A 246 22.62 41.67 26.25
CA GLU A 246 23.42 42.57 27.09
C GLU A 246 22.74 43.94 27.28
N LYS A 247 22.89 44.55 28.46
CA LYS A 247 22.47 45.94 28.67
C LYS A 247 23.27 46.90 27.76
N GLY A 248 22.64 48.02 27.41
CA GLY A 248 23.28 49.11 26.68
C GLY A 248 22.28 49.98 25.93
N LYS A 249 22.72 51.17 25.50
CA LYS A 249 21.95 52.04 24.61
C LYS A 249 22.10 51.59 23.16
N GLY A 250 21.01 51.60 22.40
CA GLY A 250 20.97 51.29 20.98
C GLY A 250 19.99 52.19 20.23
N ARG A 251 19.69 51.82 18.98
CA ARG A 251 18.55 52.35 18.22
C ARG A 251 17.54 51.25 17.90
N ASP A 252 16.26 51.55 17.93
CA ASP A 252 15.19 50.60 17.62
C ASP A 252 14.94 50.48 16.10
N GLY A 253 13.85 49.81 15.72
CA GLY A 253 13.50 49.59 14.32
C GLY A 253 13.11 50.85 13.53
N ILE A 254 12.69 51.93 14.19
CA ILE A 254 12.40 53.23 13.55
C ILE A 254 13.59 54.19 13.64
N GLY A 255 14.64 53.82 14.37
CA GLY A 255 15.88 54.57 14.52
C GLY A 255 15.94 55.42 15.80
N GLU A 256 14.94 55.34 16.68
CA GLU A 256 14.91 56.07 17.96
C GLU A 256 15.84 55.44 19.00
N SER A 257 16.34 56.23 19.95
CA SER A 257 17.26 55.69 20.97
C SER A 257 16.51 54.89 22.02
N THR A 258 16.95 53.64 22.23
CA THR A 258 16.32 52.71 23.18
C THR A 258 17.33 52.04 24.10
N GLN A 259 16.86 51.54 25.25
CA GLN A 259 17.62 50.71 26.17
C GLN A 259 17.40 49.24 25.83
N ARG A 260 18.49 48.49 25.63
CA ARG A 260 18.45 47.07 25.31
C ARG A 260 18.11 46.22 26.52
N GLN A 261 17.32 45.18 26.30
CA GLN A 261 16.77 44.31 27.33
C GLN A 261 17.48 42.95 27.39
N HIS A 262 17.55 42.39 28.60
CA HIS A 262 17.94 41.01 28.84
C HIS A 262 16.97 40.01 28.21
N VAL A 263 17.44 38.78 27.99
CA VAL A 263 16.59 37.65 27.61
C VAL A 263 15.97 37.06 28.88
N SER A 264 14.66 36.81 28.92
CA SER A 264 14.06 36.06 30.03
C SER A 264 14.36 34.56 29.91
N LEU A 265 14.44 33.86 31.04
CA LEU A 265 14.67 32.41 31.07
C LEU A 265 13.58 31.65 30.30
N GLU A 266 12.32 32.06 30.45
CA GLU A 266 11.19 31.56 29.66
C GLU A 266 11.42 31.75 28.15
N THR A 267 11.81 32.96 27.73
CA THR A 267 12.12 33.26 26.33
C THR A 267 13.24 32.36 25.81
N PHE A 268 14.31 32.15 26.59
CA PHE A 268 15.41 31.26 26.23
C PHE A 268 14.96 29.79 26.13
N ASN A 269 14.14 29.30 27.06
CA ASN A 269 13.58 27.94 27.01
C ASN A 269 12.68 27.75 25.77
N THR A 270 11.90 28.76 25.40
CA THR A 270 11.14 28.77 24.13
C THR A 270 12.04 28.78 22.90
N TRP A 271 13.23 29.38 22.97
CA TRP A 271 14.22 29.32 21.88
C TRP A 271 14.86 27.93 21.77
N CYS A 272 15.19 27.28 22.89
CA CYS A 272 15.74 25.92 22.91
C CYS A 272 14.83 24.88 22.22
N ARG A 273 13.50 25.05 22.26
CA ARG A 273 12.55 24.19 21.53
C ARG A 273 12.82 24.09 20.02
N SER A 274 13.48 25.10 19.43
CA SER A 274 13.79 25.13 17.99
C SER A 274 14.87 24.15 17.53
N ALA A 275 15.51 23.41 18.44
CA ALA A 275 16.42 22.32 18.13
C ALA A 275 16.20 21.13 19.08
N LEU A 276 16.02 19.94 18.52
CA LEU A 276 15.76 18.70 19.24
C LEU A 276 16.87 18.37 20.24
N PHE A 277 18.13 18.55 19.84
CA PHE A 277 19.32 18.35 20.68
C PHE A 277 19.54 19.44 21.75
N LEU A 278 18.65 20.43 21.86
CA LEU A 278 18.59 21.37 22.98
C LEU A 278 17.37 21.13 23.89
N ARG A 279 16.61 20.06 23.66
CA ARG A 279 15.50 19.62 24.50
C ARG A 279 15.92 18.43 25.35
N ASP A 280 15.48 18.44 26.60
CA ASP A 280 15.46 17.25 27.43
C ASP A 280 14.24 16.42 27.01
N LEU A 281 14.45 15.20 26.54
CA LEU A 281 13.39 14.23 26.28
C LEU A 281 13.47 13.14 27.37
N PRO A 282 12.38 12.83 28.09
CA PRO A 282 12.38 11.72 29.03
C PRO A 282 12.57 10.39 28.28
N ASN A 283 13.23 9.42 28.93
CA ASN A 283 13.42 8.06 28.46
C ASN A 283 13.78 7.96 26.96
N GLN A 284 14.87 8.60 26.52
CA GLN A 284 15.25 8.67 25.10
C GLN A 284 15.33 7.28 24.43
N GLU A 285 15.78 6.24 25.12
CA GLU A 285 15.87 4.86 24.60
C GLU A 285 14.48 4.22 24.35
N GLU A 286 13.45 4.65 25.08
CA GLU A 286 12.07 4.20 24.89
C GLU A 286 11.36 5.03 23.81
N THR A 287 11.56 6.35 23.84
CA THR A 287 10.81 7.34 23.05
C THR A 287 11.40 7.66 21.68
N LEU A 288 12.68 7.39 21.42
CA LEU A 288 13.36 7.70 20.16
C LEU A 288 13.76 6.40 19.42
N ILE A 289 13.31 6.27 18.17
CA ILE A 289 13.64 5.12 17.31
C ILE A 289 14.43 5.62 16.11
N THR A 290 15.74 5.36 16.11
CA THR A 290 16.66 5.79 15.06
C THR A 290 16.63 4.83 13.88
N THR A 291 16.45 5.35 12.66
CA THR A 291 16.45 4.59 11.40
C THR A 291 17.54 5.13 10.46
N LYS A 292 17.66 4.57 9.25
CA LYS A 292 18.58 5.13 8.24
C LYS A 292 18.07 6.46 7.63
N HIS A 293 16.74 6.65 7.58
CA HIS A 293 16.08 7.82 6.98
C HIS A 293 15.89 9.00 7.94
N GLY A 294 15.85 8.73 9.24
CA GLY A 294 15.57 9.70 10.29
C GLY A 294 15.22 9.03 11.61
N GLU A 295 14.53 9.73 12.48
CA GLU A 295 14.06 9.22 13.77
C GLU A 295 12.54 9.37 13.89
N LEU A 296 11.88 8.33 14.40
CA LEU A 296 10.50 8.40 14.91
C LEU A 296 10.57 8.74 16.40
N ILE A 297 9.79 9.74 16.83
CA ILE A 297 9.77 10.23 18.21
C ILE A 297 8.36 10.07 18.77
N LEU A 298 8.26 9.24 19.81
CA LEU A 298 7.01 8.87 20.50
C LEU A 298 6.65 9.81 21.66
N ASP A 299 7.58 10.70 22.04
CA ASP A 299 7.38 11.63 23.15
C ASP A 299 6.28 12.68 22.87
N VAL A 300 5.31 12.77 23.79
CA VAL A 300 4.12 13.61 23.65
C VAL A 300 4.47 15.11 23.67
N SER A 301 5.59 15.52 24.30
CA SER A 301 5.98 16.94 24.39
C SER A 301 6.52 17.52 23.07
N VAL A 302 6.89 16.66 22.12
CA VAL A 302 7.26 17.04 20.74
C VAL A 302 6.20 16.66 19.71
N GLN A 303 5.10 16.02 20.12
CA GLN A 303 4.12 15.42 19.22
C GLN A 303 3.71 16.36 18.07
N GLY A 304 3.75 15.82 16.85
CA GLY A 304 3.37 16.53 15.64
C GLY A 304 4.43 17.49 15.08
N ASN A 305 5.59 17.64 15.73
CA ASN A 305 6.67 18.48 15.22
C ASN A 305 7.49 17.77 14.14
N LEU A 306 7.95 18.56 13.16
CA LEU A 306 8.83 18.09 12.09
C LEU A 306 10.22 18.75 12.22
N TYR A 307 11.24 17.92 12.39
CA TYR A 307 12.64 18.31 12.46
C TYR A 307 13.39 17.82 11.22
N LEU A 308 14.43 18.57 10.83
CA LEU A 308 15.43 18.15 9.85
C LEU A 308 16.79 18.36 10.50
N LYS A 309 17.59 17.28 10.63
CA LYS A 309 18.93 17.32 11.23
C LYS A 309 18.94 17.86 12.66
N GLY A 310 17.89 17.54 13.41
CA GLY A 310 17.63 18.02 14.76
C GLY A 310 17.18 19.49 14.83
N LEU A 311 17.02 20.21 13.71
CA LEU A 311 16.52 21.59 13.69
C LEU A 311 15.02 21.58 13.38
N LEU A 312 14.24 22.28 14.20
CA LEU A 312 12.79 22.34 14.06
C LEU A 312 12.40 23.14 12.83
N LEU A 313 11.66 22.54 11.90
CA LEU A 313 11.07 23.28 10.78
C LEU A 313 9.90 24.13 11.27
N MET A 314 8.98 23.51 12.01
CA MET A 314 7.73 24.12 12.47
C MET A 314 7.13 23.37 13.66
N GLU A 315 6.52 24.09 14.60
CA GLU A 315 5.66 23.49 15.63
C GLU A 315 4.26 23.27 15.06
N SER A 316 3.68 22.09 15.28
CA SER A 316 2.25 21.86 15.04
C SER A 316 1.43 22.49 16.18
N ASN A 317 0.26 23.02 15.84
CA ASN A 317 -0.76 23.50 16.78
C ASN A 317 -2.16 23.24 16.20
N PRO A 318 -3.25 23.42 16.96
CA PRO A 318 -4.61 23.10 16.48
C PRO A 318 -5.04 23.82 15.20
N ASP A 319 -4.52 25.02 14.93
CA ASP A 319 -4.84 25.80 13.73
C ASP A 319 -3.90 25.50 12.54
N TYR A 320 -2.79 24.77 12.77
CA TYR A 320 -1.72 24.65 11.77
C TYR A 320 -0.77 23.46 12.00
N SER A 321 -0.63 22.60 10.98
CA SER A 321 0.29 21.45 11.01
C SER A 321 1.70 21.80 10.50
N ALA A 322 2.70 21.14 11.08
CA ALA A 322 4.07 21.11 10.59
C ALA A 322 4.22 20.35 9.25
N SER A 323 3.30 19.43 8.91
CA SER A 323 3.28 18.72 7.63
C SER A 323 2.86 19.62 6.48
N ILE A 324 3.53 19.51 5.33
CA ILE A 324 3.13 20.20 4.10
C ILE A 324 1.74 19.78 3.59
N SER A 325 1.22 18.62 4.02
CA SER A 325 -0.16 18.17 3.73
C SER A 325 -1.24 19.00 4.44
N GLY A 326 -0.87 19.79 5.44
CA GLY A 326 -1.79 20.52 6.33
C GLY A 326 -2.51 19.64 7.36
N ARG A 327 -2.40 18.31 7.28
CA ARG A 327 -2.99 17.35 8.22
C ARG A 327 -2.17 17.23 9.50
N PRO A 328 -2.77 16.98 10.68
CA PRO A 328 -2.01 16.80 11.91
C PRO A 328 -1.10 15.56 11.81
N LEU A 329 0.09 15.66 12.40
CA LEU A 329 1.00 14.54 12.59
C LEU A 329 0.71 13.90 13.97
N LYS A 330 0.50 12.57 14.00
CA LYS A 330 0.27 11.79 15.23
C LYS A 330 1.55 11.67 16.05
N TYR A 331 2.69 11.53 15.39
CA TYR A 331 4.02 11.43 16.00
C TYR A 331 4.91 12.60 15.60
N ALA A 332 6.11 12.68 16.17
CA ALA A 332 7.13 13.63 15.74
C ALA A 332 8.25 12.90 14.99
N TYR A 333 8.90 13.61 14.06
CA TYR A 333 9.88 13.04 13.16
C TYR A 333 11.10 13.94 13.03
N ASN A 334 12.29 13.35 13.01
CA ASN A 334 13.53 14.05 12.68
C ASN A 334 14.17 13.44 11.44
N PHE A 335 14.07 14.11 10.30
CA PHE A 335 14.61 13.62 9.04
C PHE A 335 16.13 13.80 9.00
N ARG A 336 16.85 12.78 8.50
CA ARG A 336 18.30 12.86 8.30
C ARG A 336 18.66 13.64 7.02
N HIS A 337 17.84 13.51 5.99
CA HIS A 337 18.04 14.15 4.69
C HIS A 337 16.76 14.88 4.24
N GLY A 338 16.94 15.92 3.43
CA GLY A 338 15.83 16.69 2.87
C GLY A 338 16.25 18.09 2.46
N ALA A 339 15.56 18.65 1.46
CA ALA A 339 15.61 20.07 1.15
C ALA A 339 14.39 20.75 1.78
N THR A 340 14.57 21.94 2.36
CA THR A 340 13.47 22.75 2.87
C THR A 340 13.00 23.77 1.84
N ASN A 341 11.81 24.34 2.04
CA ASN A 341 11.44 25.59 1.38
C ASN A 341 12.32 26.77 1.84
N ARG A 342 12.23 27.93 1.15
CA ARG A 342 13.05 29.14 1.42
C ARG A 342 12.98 29.60 2.88
N ASP A 343 11.79 29.52 3.49
CA ASP A 343 11.53 29.96 4.86
C ASP A 343 11.93 28.92 5.93
N ARG A 344 12.38 27.72 5.52
CA ARG A 344 12.70 26.57 6.37
C ARG A 344 11.57 26.19 7.33
N LYS A 345 10.35 26.15 6.78
CA LYS A 345 9.09 25.81 7.48
C LYS A 345 8.57 24.42 7.16
N SER A 346 8.89 23.89 5.98
CA SER A 346 8.51 22.54 5.56
C SER A 346 9.61 21.94 4.70
N ILE A 347 9.53 20.63 4.51
CA ILE A 347 10.23 19.96 3.41
C ILE A 347 9.71 20.51 2.07
N ALA A 348 10.54 20.49 1.04
CA ALA A 348 10.25 21.12 -0.26
C ALA A 348 9.17 20.40 -1.08
N SER A 349 8.79 19.17 -0.74
CA SER A 349 7.84 18.33 -1.48
C SER A 349 7.07 17.39 -0.55
N SER A 350 5.74 17.30 -0.75
CA SER A 350 4.87 16.37 -0.02
C SER A 350 5.25 14.91 -0.26
N ASN A 351 5.62 14.54 -1.49
CA ASN A 351 6.04 13.19 -1.81
C ASN A 351 7.32 12.81 -1.04
N THR A 352 8.28 13.73 -0.91
CA THR A 352 9.51 13.49 -0.15
C THR A 352 9.23 13.36 1.35
N GLU A 353 8.33 14.18 1.89
CA GLU A 353 7.92 14.11 3.31
C GLU A 353 7.26 12.76 3.62
N CYS A 354 6.20 12.41 2.88
CA CYS A 354 5.44 11.17 3.08
C CYS A 354 6.29 9.92 2.84
N TRP A 355 7.11 9.89 1.77
CA TRP A 355 8.04 8.80 1.51
C TRP A 355 9.06 8.62 2.64
N THR A 356 9.58 9.72 3.20
CA THR A 356 10.53 9.64 4.32
C THR A 356 9.86 9.10 5.58
N ILE A 357 8.64 9.55 5.90
CA ILE A 357 7.85 9.03 7.03
C ILE A 357 7.57 7.54 6.88
N LEU A 358 7.08 7.09 5.72
CA LEU A 358 6.76 5.68 5.49
C LEU A 358 7.99 4.76 5.58
N ASN A 359 9.17 5.24 5.16
CA ASN A 359 10.41 4.46 5.33
C ASN A 359 10.94 4.49 6.78
N ILE A 360 10.76 5.60 7.51
CA ILE A 360 10.99 5.63 8.96
C ILE A 360 10.09 4.60 9.65
N TRP A 361 8.80 4.51 9.31
CA TRP A 361 7.90 3.48 9.85
C TRP A 361 8.33 2.06 9.50
N ASN A 362 8.72 1.80 8.25
CA ASN A 362 9.17 0.48 7.83
C ASN A 362 10.38 -0.04 8.62
N ASP A 363 11.38 0.82 8.82
CA ASP A 363 12.59 0.54 9.60
C ASP A 363 12.30 0.51 11.12
N ALA A 364 11.46 1.41 11.64
CA ALA A 364 11.09 1.44 13.06
C ALA A 364 10.36 0.15 13.48
N LEU A 365 9.48 -0.36 12.62
CA LEU A 365 8.79 -1.65 12.79
C LEU A 365 9.70 -2.87 12.60
N GLN A 366 11.01 -2.71 12.37
CA GLN A 366 11.99 -3.80 12.53
C GLN A 366 12.56 -3.83 13.96
N GLN A 367 12.56 -2.69 14.65
CA GLN A 367 13.09 -2.53 16.00
C GLN A 367 12.00 -2.66 17.08
N LYS A 368 10.80 -2.11 16.83
CA LYS A 368 9.63 -2.16 17.72
C LYS A 368 8.38 -2.59 16.94
N PRO A 369 8.16 -3.91 16.73
CA PRO A 369 7.04 -4.43 15.92
C PRO A 369 5.65 -4.15 16.51
N ASP A 370 5.56 -3.95 17.82
CA ASP A 370 4.36 -3.59 18.59
C ASP A 370 3.69 -2.30 18.10
N LEU A 371 4.46 -1.38 17.52
CA LEU A 371 3.94 -0.15 16.91
C LEU A 371 3.06 -0.38 15.67
N ILE A 372 2.94 -1.61 15.16
CA ILE A 372 2.09 -1.92 14.00
C ILE A 372 0.62 -1.56 14.25
N ALA A 373 0.15 -1.73 15.50
CA ALA A 373 -1.20 -1.35 15.91
C ALA A 373 -1.42 0.16 15.78
N ALA A 374 -0.43 0.99 16.15
CA ALA A 374 -0.52 2.44 16.01
C ALA A 374 -0.60 2.88 14.53
N LEU A 375 0.16 2.22 13.65
CA LEU A 375 0.09 2.49 12.21
C LEU A 375 -1.25 2.03 11.60
N HIS A 376 -1.77 0.89 12.04
CA HIS A 376 -3.10 0.38 11.67
C HIS A 376 -4.21 1.36 12.07
N GLU A 377 -4.23 1.84 13.31
CA GLU A 377 -5.19 2.84 13.80
C GLU A 377 -5.12 4.15 13.00
N MET A 378 -3.92 4.62 12.62
CA MET A 378 -3.78 5.81 11.77
C MET A 378 -4.36 5.62 10.36
N LEU A 379 -4.32 4.40 9.82
CA LEU A 379 -4.93 4.06 8.52
C LEU A 379 -6.44 3.84 8.59
N LEU A 380 -6.98 3.48 9.77
CA LEU A 380 -8.42 3.44 10.03
C LEU A 380 -9.01 4.85 10.27
N SER A 381 -8.23 5.77 10.85
CA SER A 381 -8.67 7.13 11.20
C SER A 381 -8.94 8.00 9.97
N THR A 382 -10.23 8.24 9.68
CA THR A 382 -10.67 9.18 8.64
C THR A 382 -10.81 10.61 9.15
N ASP A 383 -11.09 10.81 10.45
CA ASP A 383 -11.13 12.12 11.10
C ASP A 383 -10.51 12.08 12.52
N PRO A 384 -9.35 12.74 12.75
CA PRO A 384 -8.53 13.40 11.75
C PRO A 384 -7.81 12.39 10.86
N GLY A 385 -7.80 12.63 9.55
CA GLY A 385 -6.89 11.93 8.64
C GLY A 385 -5.46 12.41 8.89
N TYR A 386 -4.58 11.52 9.38
CA TYR A 386 -3.22 11.88 9.77
C TYR A 386 -2.28 12.14 8.59
N ALA A 387 -1.27 12.99 8.81
CA ALA A 387 -0.18 13.24 7.86
C ALA A 387 0.80 12.06 7.78
N ASP A 388 0.94 11.29 8.86
CA ASP A 388 1.85 10.14 8.99
C ASP A 388 1.61 9.06 7.94
N VAL A 389 0.36 8.94 7.47
CA VAL A 389 -0.11 8.00 6.45
C VAL A 389 -0.63 8.71 5.20
N HIS A 390 -0.34 10.02 5.05
CA HIS A 390 -0.70 10.75 3.85
C HIS A 390 0.04 10.15 2.64
N LEU A 391 -0.68 9.98 1.52
CA LEU A 391 -0.17 9.31 0.31
C LEU A 391 0.33 7.87 0.51
N ALA A 392 -0.01 7.20 1.62
CA ALA A 392 0.31 5.78 1.83
C ALA A 392 -0.21 4.90 0.68
N GLU A 393 -1.40 5.20 0.15
CA GLU A 393 -1.98 4.56 -1.04
C GLU A 393 -1.00 4.42 -2.21
N SER A 394 -0.24 5.47 -2.53
CA SER A 394 0.68 5.49 -3.68
C SER A 394 2.15 5.27 -3.32
N LEU A 395 2.57 5.57 -2.09
CA LEU A 395 3.97 5.56 -1.67
C LEU A 395 4.36 4.41 -0.74
N MET A 396 3.40 3.68 -0.16
CA MET A 396 3.73 2.55 0.72
C MET A 396 4.32 1.39 -0.07
N GLY A 397 5.51 0.96 0.34
CA GLY A 397 6.24 -0.18 -0.20
C GLY A 397 5.74 -1.53 0.35
N ILE A 398 6.03 -2.59 -0.39
CA ILE A 398 5.48 -3.93 -0.15
C ILE A 398 5.82 -4.52 1.22
N GLU A 399 7.03 -4.30 1.76
CA GLU A 399 7.42 -4.86 3.06
C GLU A 399 6.65 -4.24 4.24
N LEU A 400 6.33 -2.94 4.18
CA LEU A 400 5.49 -2.30 5.20
C LEU A 400 4.02 -2.76 5.08
N ALA A 401 3.53 -2.89 3.85
CA ALA A 401 2.18 -3.37 3.59
C ALA A 401 2.00 -4.84 4.00
N LYS A 402 3.01 -5.71 3.83
CA LYS A 402 3.03 -7.08 4.36
C LYS A 402 2.83 -7.11 5.88
N LYS A 403 3.61 -6.32 6.63
CA LYS A 403 3.46 -6.22 8.11
C LYS A 403 2.04 -5.82 8.52
N LEU A 404 1.43 -4.86 7.81
CA LEU A 404 0.05 -4.44 8.04
C LEU A 404 -0.97 -5.53 7.68
N ARG A 405 -0.75 -6.26 6.60
CA ARG A 405 -1.57 -7.40 6.16
C ARG A 405 -1.49 -8.55 7.17
N ASP A 406 -0.31 -8.89 7.64
CA ASP A 406 -0.11 -9.96 8.63
C ASP A 406 -0.69 -9.58 10.00
N HIS A 407 -0.66 -8.29 10.36
CA HIS A 407 -1.38 -7.77 11.54
C HIS A 407 -2.90 -7.88 11.38
N LEU A 408 -3.48 -7.44 10.25
CA LEU A 408 -4.91 -7.56 9.94
C LEU A 408 -5.38 -9.03 10.04
N PHE A 409 -4.72 -9.93 9.31
CA PHE A 409 -5.12 -11.33 9.22
C PHE A 409 -4.58 -12.21 10.36
N SER A 410 -4.02 -11.62 11.41
CA SER A 410 -3.70 -12.34 12.66
C SER A 410 -4.98 -12.88 13.33
N ASP A 411 -6.09 -12.16 13.20
CA ASP A 411 -7.43 -12.61 13.59
C ASP A 411 -8.12 -13.34 12.42
N GLN A 412 -7.94 -14.66 12.37
CA GLN A 412 -8.52 -15.51 11.32
C GLN A 412 -10.07 -15.54 11.33
N SER A 413 -10.72 -15.06 12.41
CA SER A 413 -12.19 -14.98 12.48
C SER A 413 -12.76 -13.82 11.66
N LYS A 414 -11.91 -12.90 11.16
CA LYS A 414 -12.31 -11.73 10.40
C LYS A 414 -12.02 -11.87 8.90
N TRP A 415 -12.92 -11.29 8.12
CA TRP A 415 -12.72 -10.98 6.71
C TRP A 415 -12.82 -9.46 6.52
N TYR A 416 -11.82 -8.88 5.86
CA TYR A 416 -11.78 -7.45 5.60
C TYR A 416 -12.37 -7.14 4.22
N TYR A 417 -13.12 -6.05 4.08
CA TYR A 417 -13.75 -5.64 2.83
C TYR A 417 -13.76 -4.11 2.67
N SER A 418 -13.89 -3.62 1.43
CA SER A 418 -13.97 -2.18 1.11
C SER A 418 -15.40 -1.66 0.98
N ASP A 419 -15.59 -0.34 1.01
CA ASP A 419 -16.89 0.28 0.75
C ASP A 419 -17.36 0.05 -0.69
N LYS A 420 -16.40 0.02 -1.62
CA LYS A 420 -16.65 -0.36 -3.01
C LYS A 420 -17.22 -1.78 -3.10
N GLU A 421 -16.58 -2.76 -2.47
CA GLU A 421 -16.98 -4.17 -2.54
C GLU A 421 -18.41 -4.41 -2.00
N ILE A 422 -18.79 -3.79 -0.88
CA ILE A 422 -20.16 -3.91 -0.33
C ILE A 422 -21.20 -3.16 -1.19
N SER A 423 -20.79 -2.16 -1.96
CA SER A 423 -21.68 -1.48 -2.91
C SER A 423 -21.86 -2.24 -4.23
N GLU A 424 -20.87 -3.04 -4.64
CA GLU A 424 -20.85 -3.77 -5.91
C GLU A 424 -21.41 -5.20 -5.82
N ASP A 425 -21.21 -5.94 -4.71
CA ASP A 425 -21.87 -7.25 -4.49
C ASP A 425 -22.80 -7.23 -3.26
N PRO A 426 -24.13 -7.13 -3.46
CA PRO A 426 -25.14 -7.22 -2.40
C PRO A 426 -25.06 -8.53 -1.57
N ARG A 427 -24.43 -9.58 -2.11
CA ARG A 427 -24.25 -10.88 -1.45
C ARG A 427 -23.00 -10.95 -0.59
N LEU A 428 -22.17 -9.90 -0.53
CA LEU A 428 -20.89 -9.90 0.21
C LEU A 428 -21.00 -10.47 1.63
N LYS A 429 -22.01 -10.04 2.41
CA LYS A 429 -22.25 -10.56 3.77
C LYS A 429 -22.50 -12.07 3.80
N THR A 430 -23.23 -12.56 2.81
CA THR A 430 -23.57 -13.98 2.61
C THR A 430 -22.34 -14.78 2.17
N ILE A 431 -21.45 -14.20 1.36
CA ILE A 431 -20.16 -14.79 0.96
C ILE A 431 -19.23 -14.91 2.19
N ILE A 432 -19.06 -13.83 2.95
CA ILE A 432 -18.23 -13.80 4.17
C ILE A 432 -18.72 -14.82 5.22
N GLN A 433 -20.03 -14.97 5.38
CA GLN A 433 -20.62 -16.03 6.21
C GLN A 433 -20.30 -17.44 5.69
N GLY A 434 -20.34 -17.66 4.37
CA GLY A 434 -19.97 -18.93 3.75
C GLY A 434 -18.48 -19.27 3.90
N LEU A 435 -17.62 -18.26 4.02
CA LEU A 435 -16.19 -18.41 4.38
C LEU A 435 -15.97 -18.65 5.89
N GLY A 436 -17.03 -18.73 6.71
CA GLY A 436 -16.96 -18.97 8.15
C GLY A 436 -16.42 -17.80 8.98
N ARG A 437 -16.51 -16.56 8.46
CA ARG A 437 -15.87 -15.37 9.06
C ARG A 437 -16.87 -14.25 9.36
N THR A 438 -16.40 -13.26 10.11
CA THR A 438 -17.11 -12.01 10.41
C THR A 438 -16.57 -10.86 9.56
N GLY A 439 -17.44 -10.04 8.98
CA GLY A 439 -17.03 -8.95 8.10
C GLY A 439 -16.58 -7.71 8.86
N SER A 440 -15.40 -7.19 8.56
CA SER A 440 -14.87 -5.91 9.04
C SER A 440 -14.58 -4.96 7.87
N ARG A 441 -15.08 -3.74 7.95
CA ARG A 441 -14.86 -2.70 6.93
C ARG A 441 -13.46 -2.11 7.05
N LEU A 442 -12.77 -1.90 5.93
CA LEU A 442 -11.57 -1.06 5.83
C LEU A 442 -11.88 0.21 5.01
N PRO A 443 -11.28 1.36 5.34
CA PRO A 443 -11.33 2.54 4.47
C PRO A 443 -10.69 2.25 3.11
N ASP A 444 -11.28 2.79 2.03
CA ASP A 444 -10.80 2.54 0.66
C ASP A 444 -9.30 2.87 0.48
N SER A 445 -8.80 3.94 1.10
CA SER A 445 -7.37 4.29 1.04
C SER A 445 -6.42 3.25 1.64
N TYR A 446 -6.90 2.43 2.59
CA TYR A 446 -6.14 1.31 3.17
C TYR A 446 -6.32 0.04 2.32
N TRP A 447 -7.55 -0.22 1.85
CA TRP A 447 -7.82 -1.30 0.90
C TRP A 447 -6.96 -1.19 -0.37
N SER A 448 -6.90 0.00 -0.97
CA SER A 448 -6.09 0.30 -2.16
C SER A 448 -4.61 -0.03 -1.97
N ILE A 449 -4.03 0.19 -0.79
CA ILE A 449 -2.62 -0.17 -0.50
C ILE A 449 -2.42 -1.67 -0.70
N LEU A 450 -3.27 -2.48 -0.06
CA LEU A 450 -3.14 -3.93 -0.06
C LEU A 450 -3.51 -4.53 -1.41
N SER A 451 -4.57 -4.02 -2.04
CA SER A 451 -5.04 -4.47 -3.35
C SER A 451 -4.04 -4.16 -4.47
N ARG A 452 -3.48 -2.93 -4.52
CA ARG A 452 -2.42 -2.53 -5.47
C ARG A 452 -1.16 -3.39 -5.37
N LEU A 453 -0.90 -3.95 -4.19
CA LEU A 453 0.27 -4.80 -3.91
C LEU A 453 -0.05 -6.30 -3.96
N HIS A 454 -1.26 -6.69 -4.38
CA HIS A 454 -1.73 -8.08 -4.43
C HIS A 454 -1.60 -8.83 -3.09
N LEU A 455 -1.82 -8.12 -1.97
CA LEU A 455 -1.72 -8.66 -0.60
C LEU A 455 -3.08 -9.05 0.00
N ILE A 456 -4.19 -8.69 -0.65
CA ILE A 456 -5.57 -8.99 -0.25
C ILE A 456 -6.40 -9.35 -1.49
N HIS A 457 -7.38 -10.24 -1.30
CA HIS A 457 -8.41 -10.58 -2.28
C HIS A 457 -9.78 -10.06 -1.80
N THR A 458 -10.73 -9.88 -2.71
CA THR A 458 -12.15 -9.76 -2.37
C THR A 458 -12.69 -11.07 -1.80
N ALA A 459 -13.79 -11.00 -1.05
CA ALA A 459 -14.46 -12.20 -0.53
C ALA A 459 -14.92 -13.13 -1.66
N LYS A 460 -15.27 -12.56 -2.82
CA LYS A 460 -15.67 -13.30 -4.02
C LYS A 460 -14.48 -14.08 -4.61
N GLU A 461 -13.34 -13.44 -4.84
CA GLU A 461 -12.13 -14.11 -5.36
C GLU A 461 -11.67 -15.24 -4.43
N GLU A 462 -11.72 -15.04 -3.10
CA GLU A 462 -11.39 -16.08 -2.12
C GLU A 462 -12.40 -17.24 -2.16
N GLN A 463 -13.70 -16.95 -2.27
CA GLN A 463 -14.74 -17.98 -2.41
C GLN A 463 -14.53 -18.81 -3.68
N GLU A 464 -14.20 -18.17 -4.80
CA GLU A 464 -13.91 -18.85 -6.07
C GLU A 464 -12.64 -19.71 -5.98
N ASP A 465 -11.57 -19.20 -5.39
CA ASP A 465 -10.31 -19.94 -5.18
C ASP A 465 -10.49 -21.16 -4.25
N GLN A 466 -11.20 -21.01 -3.14
CA GLN A 466 -11.51 -22.14 -2.24
C GLN A 466 -12.43 -23.18 -2.92
N PHE A 467 -13.37 -22.74 -3.76
CA PHE A 467 -14.25 -23.63 -4.52
C PHE A 467 -13.47 -24.42 -5.59
N LEU A 468 -12.53 -23.77 -6.29
CA LEU A 468 -11.60 -24.43 -7.22
C LEU A 468 -10.73 -25.49 -6.51
N LYS A 469 -10.21 -25.16 -5.32
CA LYS A 469 -9.37 -26.04 -4.48
C LYS A 469 -10.15 -27.12 -3.71
N SER A 470 -11.47 -27.07 -3.74
CA SER A 470 -12.32 -28.05 -3.03
C SER A 470 -12.16 -29.46 -3.61
N ARG A 471 -12.18 -30.46 -2.71
CA ARG A 471 -12.04 -31.88 -3.07
C ARG A 471 -13.19 -32.32 -3.98
N ILE A 472 -12.90 -33.19 -4.95
CA ILE A 472 -13.92 -33.81 -5.80
C ILE A 472 -14.81 -34.70 -4.93
N ALA A 473 -16.12 -34.52 -5.03
CA ALA A 473 -17.13 -35.35 -4.39
C ALA A 473 -17.37 -36.62 -5.21
N MET A 474 -17.54 -37.76 -4.53
CA MET A 474 -18.09 -38.95 -5.17
C MET A 474 -19.58 -38.73 -5.45
N VAL A 475 -20.04 -39.18 -6.62
CA VAL A 475 -21.48 -39.25 -6.91
C VAL A 475 -22.03 -40.42 -6.07
N PRO A 476 -23.03 -40.21 -5.20
CA PRO A 476 -23.64 -41.29 -4.45
C PRO A 476 -24.34 -42.29 -5.38
N ALA A 477 -24.43 -43.55 -4.96
CA ALA A 477 -25.11 -44.62 -5.69
C ALA A 477 -26.64 -44.59 -5.45
N ASP A 478 -27.25 -43.44 -5.71
CA ASP A 478 -28.70 -43.26 -5.70
C ASP A 478 -29.21 -42.84 -7.10
N LYS A 479 -30.46 -43.22 -7.41
CA LYS A 479 -31.03 -43.04 -8.76
C LYS A 479 -31.07 -41.58 -9.19
N PHE A 480 -31.24 -40.62 -8.28
CA PHE A 480 -31.30 -39.19 -8.59
C PHE A 480 -29.92 -38.65 -8.94
N ALA A 481 -28.92 -38.88 -8.08
CA ALA A 481 -27.55 -38.40 -8.26
C ALA A 481 -26.88 -38.97 -9.51
N GLU A 482 -27.07 -40.27 -9.77
CA GLU A 482 -26.59 -40.94 -10.99
C GLU A 482 -27.25 -40.34 -12.23
N SER A 483 -28.58 -40.20 -12.23
CA SER A 483 -29.34 -39.60 -13.35
C SER A 483 -28.91 -38.15 -13.60
N LEU A 484 -28.78 -37.34 -12.54
CA LEU A 484 -28.36 -35.94 -12.65
C LEU A 484 -26.95 -35.81 -13.22
N SER A 485 -25.99 -36.58 -12.69
CA SER A 485 -24.62 -36.57 -13.21
C SER A 485 -24.54 -37.06 -14.66
N LYS A 486 -25.30 -38.09 -15.04
CA LYS A 486 -25.33 -38.64 -16.41
C LYS A 486 -25.93 -37.62 -17.39
N VAL A 487 -27.18 -37.24 -17.14
CA VAL A 487 -27.99 -36.46 -18.09
C VAL A 487 -27.41 -35.05 -18.26
N LEU A 488 -26.90 -34.42 -17.19
CA LEU A 488 -26.19 -33.15 -17.28
C LEU A 488 -24.98 -33.21 -18.22
N ARG A 489 -24.15 -34.26 -18.11
CA ARG A 489 -22.98 -34.44 -18.99
C ARG A 489 -23.40 -34.63 -20.44
N SER A 490 -24.43 -35.43 -20.71
CA SER A 490 -24.96 -35.60 -22.08
C SER A 490 -25.57 -34.29 -22.65
N CYS A 491 -26.25 -33.50 -21.82
CA CYS A 491 -26.70 -32.15 -22.21
C CYS A 491 -25.52 -31.27 -22.65
N ILE A 492 -24.44 -31.25 -21.85
CA ILE A 492 -23.22 -30.44 -22.09
C ILE A 492 -22.43 -30.96 -23.31
N GLN A 493 -22.29 -32.28 -23.47
CA GLN A 493 -21.59 -32.89 -24.59
C GLN A 493 -22.23 -32.52 -25.94
N GLY A 494 -23.57 -32.58 -26.02
CA GLY A 494 -24.31 -32.14 -27.20
C GLY A 494 -24.47 -30.62 -27.34
N ILE A 495 -23.63 -29.83 -26.67
CA ILE A 495 -23.42 -28.42 -26.98
C ILE A 495 -22.02 -28.31 -27.60
N PRO A 496 -21.87 -28.05 -28.91
CA PRO A 496 -20.56 -28.07 -29.57
C PRO A 496 -19.50 -27.16 -28.92
N ALA A 497 -19.91 -25.99 -28.42
CA ALA A 497 -19.04 -25.05 -27.72
C ALA A 497 -18.56 -25.56 -26.33
N ALA A 498 -19.30 -26.48 -25.71
CA ALA A 498 -19.07 -27.00 -24.36
C ALA A 498 -18.66 -28.48 -24.33
N ALA A 499 -18.60 -29.16 -25.47
CA ALA A 499 -18.41 -30.61 -25.58
C ALA A 499 -17.12 -31.15 -24.92
N HIS A 500 -16.12 -30.28 -24.75
CA HIS A 500 -14.82 -30.58 -24.15
C HIS A 500 -14.74 -30.26 -22.64
N ILE A 501 -15.84 -29.79 -22.02
CA ILE A 501 -15.86 -29.34 -20.63
C ILE A 501 -16.04 -30.54 -19.68
N ASN A 502 -15.11 -30.68 -18.75
CA ASN A 502 -15.18 -31.66 -17.66
C ASN A 502 -16.13 -31.17 -16.55
N VAL A 503 -17.06 -32.02 -16.11
CA VAL A 503 -17.96 -31.72 -15.00
C VAL A 503 -17.46 -32.38 -13.72
N GLU A 504 -17.22 -31.60 -12.68
CA GLU A 504 -16.76 -32.07 -11.37
C GLU A 504 -17.74 -31.65 -10.27
N PHE A 505 -18.21 -32.60 -9.47
CA PHE A 505 -18.91 -32.27 -8.22
C PHE A 505 -17.86 -32.05 -7.13
N VAL A 506 -18.03 -31.04 -6.25
CA VAL A 506 -17.04 -30.69 -5.22
C VAL A 506 -17.61 -30.53 -3.82
N GLN A 507 -16.81 -30.94 -2.83
CA GLN A 507 -17.09 -30.88 -1.40
C GLN A 507 -16.81 -29.49 -0.83
N ALA A 508 -17.56 -28.48 -1.29
CA ALA A 508 -17.35 -27.08 -0.95
C ALA A 508 -17.86 -26.64 0.46
N GLY A 509 -18.34 -27.59 1.28
CA GLY A 509 -18.70 -27.34 2.68
C GLY A 509 -19.81 -26.28 2.86
N GLN A 510 -19.48 -25.19 3.56
CA GLN A 510 -20.40 -24.07 3.82
C GLN A 510 -20.34 -22.97 2.75
N LEU A 511 -19.47 -23.08 1.74
CA LEU A 511 -19.39 -22.10 0.66
C LEU A 511 -20.74 -22.02 -0.05
N ARG A 512 -21.25 -20.79 -0.20
CA ARG A 512 -22.53 -20.50 -0.86
C ARG A 512 -22.37 -20.23 -2.36
N LEU A 513 -21.35 -20.85 -2.97
CA LEU A 513 -21.15 -20.88 -4.41
C LEU A 513 -21.70 -22.21 -4.94
N HIS A 514 -22.60 -22.13 -5.93
CA HIS A 514 -23.30 -23.30 -6.45
C HIS A 514 -22.51 -23.97 -7.58
N THR A 515 -21.93 -23.15 -8.45
CA THR A 515 -21.21 -23.55 -9.67
C THR A 515 -20.05 -22.59 -9.90
N TYR A 516 -19.01 -23.06 -10.59
CA TYR A 516 -17.94 -22.21 -11.12
C TYR A 516 -17.29 -22.86 -12.33
N PHE A 517 -17.29 -22.16 -13.47
CA PHE A 517 -16.58 -22.55 -14.67
C PHE A 517 -15.20 -21.87 -14.76
N LYS A 518 -14.14 -22.66 -14.98
CA LYS A 518 -12.81 -22.14 -15.29
C LYS A 518 -12.05 -23.06 -16.25
N ASP A 519 -11.40 -22.44 -17.23
CA ASP A 519 -10.63 -23.08 -18.30
C ASP A 519 -11.46 -24.13 -19.08
N VAL A 520 -11.42 -25.39 -18.66
CA VAL A 520 -12.19 -26.51 -19.24
C VAL A 520 -12.95 -27.32 -18.18
N THR A 521 -13.06 -26.82 -16.94
CA THR A 521 -13.69 -27.52 -15.82
C THR A 521 -14.87 -26.73 -15.28
N PHE A 522 -16.04 -27.36 -15.24
CA PHE A 522 -17.24 -26.87 -14.58
C PHE A 522 -17.40 -27.57 -13.22
N LYS A 523 -17.12 -26.84 -12.15
CA LYS A 523 -17.28 -27.33 -10.78
C LYS A 523 -18.68 -27.03 -10.27
N ILE A 524 -19.30 -28.01 -9.63
CA ILE A 524 -20.68 -27.96 -9.11
C ILE A 524 -20.65 -28.39 -7.64
N HIS A 525 -21.33 -27.66 -6.76
CA HIS A 525 -21.37 -28.01 -5.34
C HIS A 525 -22.07 -29.36 -5.15
N GLN A 526 -21.52 -30.26 -4.30
CA GLN A 526 -22.09 -31.58 -4.01
C GLN A 526 -23.57 -31.60 -3.57
N ARG A 527 -24.16 -30.45 -3.18
CA ARG A 527 -25.57 -30.36 -2.77
C ARG A 527 -26.53 -30.59 -3.93
N TRP A 528 -26.06 -30.37 -5.17
CA TRP A 528 -26.80 -30.68 -6.40
C TRP A 528 -26.96 -32.18 -6.68
N LEU A 529 -26.35 -33.05 -5.86
CA LEU A 529 -26.52 -34.51 -5.94
C LEU A 529 -27.61 -35.03 -4.99
N ASP A 530 -28.22 -34.18 -4.16
CA ASP A 530 -29.23 -34.56 -3.16
C ASP A 530 -30.58 -33.94 -3.55
N ASN A 531 -31.59 -34.79 -3.76
CA ASN A 531 -32.92 -34.37 -4.24
C ASN A 531 -33.55 -33.31 -3.30
N ASP A 532 -33.55 -33.57 -1.99
CA ASP A 532 -34.08 -32.66 -0.97
C ASP A 532 -33.35 -31.31 -0.93
N GLN A 533 -32.03 -31.29 -1.12
CA GLN A 533 -31.27 -30.04 -1.25
C GLN A 533 -31.64 -29.31 -2.54
N VAL A 534 -31.72 -30.01 -3.68
CA VAL A 534 -32.07 -29.41 -4.97
C VAL A 534 -33.48 -28.78 -4.94
N VAL A 535 -34.47 -29.46 -4.34
CA VAL A 535 -35.81 -28.91 -4.09
C VAL A 535 -35.73 -27.59 -3.30
N ARG A 536 -34.91 -27.54 -2.24
CA ARG A 536 -34.71 -26.33 -1.42
C ARG A 536 -34.02 -25.20 -2.19
N GLU A 537 -32.95 -25.49 -2.92
CA GLU A 537 -32.16 -24.48 -3.64
C GLU A 537 -32.91 -23.90 -4.85
N LEU A 538 -33.75 -24.69 -5.51
CA LEU A 538 -34.63 -24.25 -6.60
C LEU A 538 -35.94 -23.62 -6.09
N GLY A 539 -36.24 -23.71 -4.78
CA GLY A 539 -37.48 -23.20 -4.19
C GLY A 539 -38.75 -23.95 -4.63
N LEU A 540 -38.61 -25.24 -4.96
CA LEU A 540 -39.71 -26.08 -5.43
C LEU A 540 -40.59 -26.57 -4.24
N PRO A 541 -41.90 -26.83 -4.48
CA PRO A 541 -42.74 -27.54 -3.52
C PRO A 541 -42.21 -28.94 -3.19
N SER A 542 -42.48 -29.43 -1.97
CA SER A 542 -41.96 -30.72 -1.48
C SER A 542 -42.68 -31.96 -2.05
N ASP A 543 -43.74 -31.76 -2.84
CA ASP A 543 -44.55 -32.78 -3.51
C ASP A 543 -44.24 -32.92 -5.02
N VAL A 544 -43.23 -32.21 -5.52
CA VAL A 544 -42.80 -32.26 -6.93
C VAL A 544 -42.18 -33.63 -7.26
N PRO A 545 -42.57 -34.29 -8.38
CA PRO A 545 -41.96 -35.53 -8.82
C PRO A 545 -40.44 -35.41 -9.05
N GLU A 546 -39.68 -36.46 -8.73
CA GLU A 546 -38.23 -36.49 -8.90
C GLU A 546 -37.77 -36.20 -10.35
N SER A 547 -38.57 -36.59 -11.34
CA SER A 547 -38.35 -36.25 -12.76
C SER A 547 -38.33 -34.75 -13.03
N ASP A 548 -39.17 -34.00 -12.31
CA ASP A 548 -39.39 -32.57 -12.54
C ASP A 548 -38.33 -31.76 -11.77
N VAL A 549 -37.94 -32.26 -10.58
CA VAL A 549 -36.74 -31.78 -9.87
C VAL A 549 -35.48 -31.97 -10.74
N LEU A 550 -35.31 -33.16 -11.32
CA LEU A 550 -34.20 -33.48 -12.24
C LEU A 550 -34.20 -32.55 -13.47
N PHE A 551 -35.37 -32.31 -14.08
CA PHE A 551 -35.53 -31.37 -15.19
C PHE A 551 -35.04 -29.96 -14.82
N HIS A 552 -35.56 -29.40 -13.73
CA HIS A 552 -35.22 -28.03 -13.33
C HIS A 552 -33.76 -27.89 -12.88
N ALA A 553 -33.21 -28.90 -12.21
CA ALA A 553 -31.81 -28.91 -11.79
C ALA A 553 -30.85 -28.87 -12.98
N ILE A 554 -31.06 -29.73 -13.98
CA ILE A 554 -30.19 -29.79 -15.16
C ILE A 554 -30.40 -28.55 -16.03
N GLN A 555 -31.64 -28.09 -16.21
CA GLN A 555 -31.95 -26.83 -16.89
C GLN A 555 -31.19 -25.64 -16.27
N TRP A 556 -31.14 -25.56 -14.94
CA TRP A 556 -30.43 -24.51 -14.22
C TRP A 556 -28.91 -24.65 -14.38
N LEU A 557 -28.35 -25.84 -14.16
CA LEU A 557 -26.91 -26.09 -14.25
C LEU A 557 -26.35 -25.88 -15.67
N VAL A 558 -27.10 -26.24 -16.72
CA VAL A 558 -26.73 -25.99 -18.12
C VAL A 558 -26.74 -24.49 -18.43
N ARG A 559 -27.73 -23.75 -17.93
CA ARG A 559 -27.79 -22.29 -18.11
C ARG A 559 -26.61 -21.61 -17.44
N GLU A 560 -26.32 -21.93 -16.18
CA GLU A 560 -25.18 -21.40 -15.44
C GLU A 560 -23.84 -21.64 -16.15
N LEU A 561 -23.65 -22.81 -16.76
CA LEU A 561 -22.46 -23.07 -17.57
C LEU A 561 -22.39 -22.13 -18.78
N ILE A 562 -23.47 -22.03 -19.57
CA ILE A 562 -23.54 -21.20 -20.78
C ILE A 562 -23.34 -19.71 -20.44
N ASP A 563 -23.90 -19.24 -19.33
CA ASP A 563 -23.77 -17.87 -18.87
C ASP A 563 -22.32 -17.55 -18.45
N GLN A 564 -21.63 -18.49 -17.78
CA GLN A 564 -20.23 -18.35 -17.36
C GLN A 564 -19.19 -18.60 -18.47
N MET A 565 -19.56 -19.22 -19.60
CA MET A 565 -18.66 -19.44 -20.74
C MET A 565 -18.28 -18.13 -21.46
N PRO A 566 -17.01 -17.96 -21.89
CA PRO A 566 -16.54 -16.78 -22.63
C PRO A 566 -17.34 -16.51 -23.91
N GLU A 567 -17.64 -15.23 -24.17
CA GLU A 567 -18.41 -14.80 -25.35
C GLU A 567 -17.83 -15.29 -26.68
N GLY A 568 -16.50 -15.37 -26.79
CA GLY A 568 -15.81 -15.86 -27.99
C GLY A 568 -16.05 -17.34 -28.35
N GLN A 569 -16.67 -18.13 -27.46
CA GLN A 569 -17.13 -19.50 -27.77
C GLN A 569 -18.51 -19.52 -28.46
N PHE A 570 -19.22 -18.38 -28.47
CA PHE A 570 -20.51 -18.20 -29.13
C PHE A 570 -20.31 -17.25 -30.31
N ALA A 571 -20.03 -17.82 -31.48
CA ALA A 571 -19.83 -17.06 -32.71
C ALA A 571 -21.15 -16.43 -33.18
N GLY A 572 -21.44 -15.21 -32.72
CA GLY A 572 -22.51 -14.38 -33.27
C GLY A 572 -22.32 -14.23 -34.77
N THR A 573 -23.28 -14.74 -35.54
CA THR A 573 -23.30 -14.57 -37.00
C THR A 573 -23.59 -13.10 -37.33
N GLU A 574 -23.36 -12.67 -38.57
CA GLU A 574 -23.60 -11.26 -38.99
C GLU A 574 -25.04 -10.77 -38.70
N ASP A 575 -26.01 -11.70 -38.56
CA ASP A 575 -27.42 -11.43 -38.26
C ASP A 575 -27.81 -11.55 -36.77
N HIS A 576 -26.98 -12.13 -35.88
CA HIS A 576 -27.37 -12.52 -34.52
C HIS A 576 -26.35 -12.13 -33.42
N THR A 577 -26.85 -11.79 -32.24
CA THR A 577 -26.01 -11.43 -31.09
C THR A 577 -25.56 -12.67 -30.30
N VAL A 578 -24.43 -12.55 -29.59
CA VAL A 578 -23.92 -13.56 -28.63
C VAL A 578 -25.03 -14.04 -27.68
N GLU A 579 -25.83 -13.11 -27.16
CA GLU A 579 -26.96 -13.41 -26.28
C GLU A 579 -28.06 -14.26 -26.95
N TRP A 580 -28.32 -14.02 -28.24
CA TRP A 580 -29.24 -14.86 -29.01
C TRP A 580 -28.70 -16.27 -29.19
N ASP A 581 -27.39 -16.43 -29.42
CA ASP A 581 -26.77 -17.75 -29.52
C ASP A 581 -26.70 -18.50 -28.18
N LYS A 582 -26.35 -17.82 -27.06
CA LYS A 582 -26.46 -18.39 -25.72
C LYS A 582 -27.89 -18.90 -25.46
N LYS A 583 -28.90 -18.09 -25.79
CA LYS A 583 -30.32 -18.47 -25.68
C LYS A 583 -30.72 -19.63 -26.60
N ARG A 584 -30.25 -19.65 -27.86
CA ARG A 584 -30.49 -20.74 -28.81
C ARG A 584 -29.93 -22.06 -28.27
N VAL A 585 -28.66 -22.07 -27.88
CA VAL A 585 -27.97 -23.24 -27.33
C VAL A 585 -28.65 -23.74 -26.05
N THR A 586 -29.02 -22.83 -25.14
CA THR A 586 -29.78 -23.15 -23.92
C THR A 586 -31.12 -23.82 -24.27
N ASN A 587 -31.88 -23.25 -25.19
CA ASN A 587 -33.17 -23.82 -25.61
C ASN A 587 -33.02 -25.21 -26.25
N CYS A 588 -32.00 -25.41 -27.10
CA CYS A 588 -31.72 -26.72 -27.69
C CYS A 588 -31.33 -27.77 -26.64
N ALA A 589 -30.57 -27.39 -25.61
CA ALA A 589 -30.24 -28.30 -24.51
C ALA A 589 -31.45 -28.63 -23.63
N VAL A 590 -32.29 -27.65 -23.33
CA VAL A 590 -33.54 -27.83 -22.56
C VAL A 590 -34.56 -28.67 -23.34
N GLN A 591 -34.64 -28.52 -24.67
CA GLN A 591 -35.50 -29.35 -25.52
C GLN A 591 -35.05 -30.82 -25.50
N ARG A 592 -33.74 -31.09 -25.66
CA ARG A 592 -33.19 -32.46 -25.55
C ARG A 592 -33.45 -33.08 -24.17
N LEU A 593 -33.34 -32.28 -23.09
CA LEU A 593 -33.66 -32.71 -21.73
C LEU A 593 -35.15 -33.04 -21.55
N PHE A 594 -36.04 -32.20 -22.08
CA PHE A 594 -37.50 -32.42 -22.04
C PHE A 594 -37.88 -33.70 -22.80
N GLU A 595 -37.34 -33.90 -24.00
CA GLU A 595 -37.54 -35.12 -24.78
C GLU A 595 -37.05 -36.37 -24.03
N TYR A 596 -35.87 -36.31 -23.41
CA TYR A 596 -35.32 -37.40 -22.61
C TYR A 596 -36.26 -37.79 -21.44
N ILE A 597 -36.69 -36.83 -20.62
CA ILE A 597 -37.47 -37.11 -19.40
C ILE A 597 -38.85 -37.69 -19.73
N ASN A 598 -39.50 -37.22 -20.80
CA ASN A 598 -40.80 -37.73 -21.24
C ASN A 598 -40.78 -39.21 -21.69
N ILE A 599 -39.59 -39.78 -21.96
CA ILE A 599 -39.45 -41.10 -22.60
C ILE A 599 -38.66 -42.07 -21.74
N ASN A 600 -37.69 -41.60 -20.96
CA ASN A 600 -36.87 -42.44 -20.08
C ASN A 600 -37.71 -43.39 -19.21
N ASN A 601 -38.81 -42.88 -18.64
CA ASN A 601 -39.73 -43.68 -17.80
C ASN A 601 -40.62 -44.67 -18.59
N SER A 602 -40.58 -44.64 -19.92
CA SER A 602 -41.30 -45.55 -20.82
C SER A 602 -40.43 -46.63 -21.45
N VAL A 603 -39.10 -46.51 -21.37
CA VAL A 603 -38.18 -47.49 -21.97
C VAL A 603 -38.07 -48.72 -21.09
N THR A 604 -38.70 -49.82 -21.50
CA THR A 604 -38.68 -51.08 -20.76
C THR A 604 -38.20 -52.23 -21.63
N LEU A 605 -37.36 -53.10 -21.07
CA LEU A 605 -36.90 -54.33 -21.72
C LEU A 605 -37.48 -55.52 -20.96
N HIS A 606 -38.34 -56.28 -21.61
CA HIS A 606 -39.05 -57.39 -20.98
C HIS A 606 -39.21 -58.60 -21.93
N GLN A 607 -39.68 -59.71 -21.37
CA GLN A 607 -39.88 -60.96 -22.10
C GLN A 607 -41.30 -61.05 -22.63
N THR A 608 -41.47 -61.67 -23.81
CA THR A 608 -42.80 -61.98 -24.32
C THR A 608 -43.44 -63.09 -23.46
N PRO A 609 -44.72 -63.01 -23.07
CA PRO A 609 -45.42 -64.08 -22.32
C PRO A 609 -45.66 -65.40 -23.10
N SER A 610 -45.09 -65.54 -24.30
CA SER A 610 -45.28 -66.69 -25.20
C SER A 610 -44.23 -67.78 -24.93
N GLU A 611 -44.46 -68.98 -25.44
CA GLU A 611 -43.58 -70.16 -25.24
C GLU A 611 -42.16 -70.00 -25.84
N ASP A 612 -41.93 -68.97 -26.67
CA ASP A 612 -40.62 -68.60 -27.21
C ASP A 612 -39.70 -67.94 -26.17
N ALA A 613 -39.11 -68.76 -25.30
CA ALA A 613 -38.18 -68.37 -24.23
C ALA A 613 -36.80 -67.82 -24.71
N SER A 614 -36.72 -67.21 -25.89
CA SER A 614 -35.49 -66.67 -26.52
C SER A 614 -35.70 -65.28 -27.14
N LYS A 615 -36.74 -64.56 -26.72
CA LYS A 615 -37.17 -63.27 -27.26
C LYS A 615 -37.23 -62.19 -26.16
N LEU A 616 -36.71 -61.01 -26.46
CA LEU A 616 -36.86 -59.79 -25.64
C LEU A 616 -37.51 -58.69 -26.47
N ILE A 617 -38.44 -57.97 -25.86
CA ILE A 617 -39.08 -56.79 -26.44
C ILE A 617 -38.55 -55.56 -25.70
N LEU A 618 -38.00 -54.60 -26.44
CA LEU A 618 -37.73 -53.26 -25.96
C LEU A 618 -38.93 -52.39 -26.36
N GLU A 619 -39.68 -51.87 -25.40
CA GLU A 619 -40.80 -50.96 -25.62
C GLU A 619 -40.46 -49.53 -25.19
N TRP A 620 -41.10 -48.55 -25.81
CA TRP A 620 -40.99 -47.12 -25.50
C TRP A 620 -42.24 -46.35 -25.94
N ASN A 621 -42.44 -45.13 -25.43
CA ASN A 621 -43.62 -44.33 -25.75
C ASN A 621 -43.62 -43.82 -27.21
N ARG A 622 -44.32 -44.53 -28.10
CA ARG A 622 -44.55 -44.10 -29.52
C ARG A 622 -45.24 -42.76 -29.69
N PHE A 623 -45.94 -42.27 -28.67
CA PHE A 623 -46.66 -40.99 -28.72
C PHE A 623 -45.79 -39.80 -28.30
N SER A 624 -44.53 -40.04 -27.93
CA SER A 624 -43.55 -38.97 -27.72
C SER A 624 -43.12 -38.33 -29.05
N SER A 625 -42.87 -37.02 -29.03
CA SER A 625 -42.41 -36.26 -30.20
C SER A 625 -41.10 -36.78 -30.78
N TRP A 626 -40.21 -37.27 -29.91
CA TRP A 626 -38.90 -37.88 -30.24
C TRP A 626 -39.01 -39.06 -31.22
N CYS A 627 -40.11 -39.83 -31.18
CA CYS A 627 -40.32 -41.01 -32.03
C CYS A 627 -41.23 -40.79 -33.24
N GLN A 628 -41.92 -39.65 -33.34
CA GLN A 628 -42.90 -39.42 -34.42
C GLN A 628 -42.27 -38.97 -35.73
N GLU A 629 -41.10 -38.33 -35.66
CA GLU A 629 -40.48 -37.65 -36.81
C GLU A 629 -39.06 -38.15 -37.14
N ALA A 630 -38.44 -38.94 -36.26
CA ALA A 630 -37.04 -39.36 -36.38
C ALA A 630 -36.87 -40.89 -36.41
N VAL A 631 -35.92 -41.37 -37.23
CA VAL A 631 -35.44 -42.76 -37.17
C VAL A 631 -34.66 -42.95 -35.88
N VAL A 632 -35.00 -44.00 -35.13
CA VAL A 632 -34.32 -44.34 -33.88
C VAL A 632 -33.47 -45.59 -34.08
N ASN A 633 -32.20 -45.50 -33.67
CA ASN A 633 -31.33 -46.66 -33.60
C ASN A 633 -31.56 -47.38 -32.26
N VAL A 634 -32.04 -48.61 -32.34
CA VAL A 634 -32.39 -49.48 -31.22
C VAL A 634 -31.35 -50.58 -31.14
N GLN A 635 -30.66 -50.66 -30.00
CA GLN A 635 -29.57 -51.60 -29.75
C GLN A 635 -29.93 -52.52 -28.57
N LEU A 636 -29.43 -53.76 -28.60
CA LEU A 636 -29.48 -54.67 -27.47
C LEU A 636 -28.06 -55.14 -27.14
N HIS A 637 -27.69 -55.14 -25.88
CA HIS A 637 -26.33 -55.42 -25.44
C HIS A 637 -26.30 -56.52 -24.37
N HIS A 638 -25.52 -57.57 -24.59
CA HIS A 638 -25.27 -58.64 -23.61
C HIS A 638 -24.27 -58.21 -22.54
N LYS A 639 -24.67 -58.35 -21.29
CA LYS A 639 -23.91 -57.90 -20.11
C LYS A 639 -22.46 -58.38 -20.11
N ALA A 640 -22.19 -59.67 -20.28
CA ALA A 640 -20.82 -60.18 -20.13
C ALA A 640 -19.82 -59.68 -21.20
N SER A 641 -20.29 -59.18 -22.34
CA SER A 641 -19.44 -58.57 -23.36
C SER A 641 -19.55 -57.05 -23.48
N CYS A 642 -20.66 -56.48 -23.01
CA CYS A 642 -21.02 -55.08 -23.20
C CYS A 642 -21.21 -54.34 -21.84
N GLN A 643 -20.78 -54.91 -20.70
CA GLN A 643 -20.79 -54.26 -19.36
C GLN A 643 -19.96 -52.97 -19.33
N GLU A 644 -18.78 -52.92 -19.96
CA GLU A 644 -18.01 -51.66 -20.03
C GLU A 644 -18.76 -50.57 -20.82
N ILE A 645 -19.57 -50.96 -21.80
CA ILE A 645 -20.41 -50.04 -22.58
C ILE A 645 -21.59 -49.56 -21.74
N HIS A 646 -22.27 -50.47 -21.04
CA HIS A 646 -23.29 -50.13 -20.03
C HIS A 646 -22.74 -49.14 -19.01
N ASP A 647 -21.59 -49.46 -18.43
CA ASP A 647 -20.97 -48.68 -17.38
C ASP A 647 -20.54 -47.33 -17.94
N ARG A 648 -19.86 -47.23 -19.10
CA ARG A 648 -19.51 -45.92 -19.72
C ARG A 648 -20.72 -45.06 -20.10
N LEU A 649 -21.83 -45.68 -20.54
CA LEU A 649 -23.11 -45.02 -20.80
C LEU A 649 -23.79 -44.48 -19.53
N LEU A 650 -23.47 -45.04 -18.36
CA LEU A 650 -23.87 -44.52 -17.03
C LEU A 650 -22.79 -43.65 -16.36
N SER A 651 -21.51 -43.87 -16.69
CA SER A 651 -20.33 -43.46 -15.94
C SER A 651 -19.35 -42.60 -16.73
N LYS A 652 -19.89 -41.77 -17.64
CA LYS A 652 -19.32 -40.47 -18.05
C LYS A 652 -18.34 -40.44 -19.24
N GLU A 653 -18.42 -41.36 -20.21
CA GLU A 653 -17.49 -41.28 -21.37
C GLU A 653 -18.08 -41.84 -22.68
N PHE A 654 -19.33 -41.52 -23.01
CA PHE A 654 -19.92 -41.91 -24.29
C PHE A 654 -19.57 -40.94 -25.42
N ASP A 655 -18.74 -41.40 -26.33
CA ASP A 655 -18.56 -40.85 -27.67
C ASP A 655 -19.03 -41.92 -28.66
N PRO A 656 -20.09 -41.67 -29.45
CA PRO A 656 -20.67 -42.67 -30.34
C PRO A 656 -19.72 -43.12 -31.46
N GLU A 657 -18.71 -42.34 -31.82
CA GLU A 657 -17.69 -42.73 -32.81
C GLU A 657 -16.54 -43.56 -32.18
N LYS A 658 -16.26 -43.36 -30.88
CA LYS A 658 -15.16 -44.08 -30.18
C LYS A 658 -15.58 -45.38 -29.49
N LEU A 659 -16.87 -45.64 -29.31
CA LEU A 659 -17.38 -46.86 -28.66
C LEU A 659 -18.27 -47.75 -29.56
N PRO A 660 -17.81 -48.15 -30.77
CA PRO A 660 -18.44 -49.27 -31.45
C PRO A 660 -18.23 -50.53 -30.61
N CYS A 661 -19.32 -51.13 -30.13
CA CYS A 661 -19.26 -52.52 -29.68
C CYS A 661 -18.71 -53.35 -30.85
N LYS A 662 -17.52 -53.95 -30.70
CA LYS A 662 -16.86 -54.73 -31.76
C LYS A 662 -17.62 -56.00 -32.17
N LYS A 663 -18.80 -56.24 -31.57
CA LYS A 663 -19.72 -57.35 -31.81
C LYS A 663 -21.13 -56.87 -32.20
N LEU A 664 -21.35 -55.56 -32.33
CA LEU A 664 -22.60 -55.00 -32.86
C LEU A 664 -22.69 -55.42 -34.33
N GLN A 665 -23.75 -56.13 -34.68
CA GLN A 665 -24.10 -56.43 -36.06
C GLN A 665 -25.43 -55.74 -36.38
N GLU A 666 -25.50 -55.12 -37.55
CA GLU A 666 -26.78 -54.99 -38.28
C GLU A 666 -27.22 -56.42 -38.67
N GLU A 667 -28.53 -56.67 -38.74
CA GLU A 667 -29.15 -58.00 -38.77
C GLU A 667 -28.35 -59.09 -39.52
N PRO A 668 -28.02 -60.23 -38.89
CA PRO A 668 -27.32 -61.31 -39.58
C PRO A 668 -28.22 -61.93 -40.65
N ALA A 669 -27.67 -62.14 -41.84
CA ALA A 669 -28.24 -63.08 -42.81
C ALA A 669 -28.37 -64.48 -42.18
N GLU A 670 -29.35 -65.26 -42.63
CA GLU A 670 -29.99 -66.40 -41.93
C GLU A 670 -29.08 -67.55 -41.41
N ASP A 671 -27.76 -67.54 -41.67
CA ASP A 671 -26.81 -68.62 -41.37
C ASP A 671 -25.65 -68.24 -40.40
N VAL A 672 -25.68 -67.08 -39.73
CA VAL A 672 -24.60 -66.66 -38.81
C VAL A 672 -24.92 -66.96 -37.35
N LYS A 673 -23.99 -67.62 -36.62
CA LYS A 673 -24.10 -67.84 -35.17
C LYS A 673 -24.30 -66.49 -34.43
N PRO A 674 -25.29 -66.37 -33.53
CA PRO A 674 -25.67 -65.07 -32.96
C PRO A 674 -24.51 -64.43 -32.18
N THR A 675 -24.12 -63.22 -32.58
CA THR A 675 -23.30 -62.35 -31.74
C THR A 675 -24.12 -61.79 -30.59
N ALA A 676 -23.44 -61.34 -29.54
CA ALA A 676 -24.08 -61.07 -28.26
C ALA A 676 -24.75 -59.67 -28.17
N CYS A 677 -24.42 -58.71 -29.05
CA CYS A 677 -24.98 -57.35 -29.02
C CYS A 677 -25.50 -57.00 -30.45
N PHE A 678 -26.67 -56.39 -30.58
CA PHE A 678 -27.42 -56.13 -31.83
C PHE A 678 -27.69 -54.63 -32.03
N SER A 679 -27.92 -54.19 -33.28
CA SER A 679 -28.34 -52.82 -33.63
C SER A 679 -29.28 -52.81 -34.83
N MET A 680 -30.35 -52.01 -34.76
CA MET A 680 -31.33 -51.86 -35.83
C MET A 680 -31.85 -50.42 -35.92
N ASN A 681 -32.09 -49.94 -37.13
CA ASN A 681 -32.71 -48.63 -37.37
C ASN A 681 -34.23 -48.81 -37.53
N VAL A 682 -34.99 -48.36 -36.53
CA VAL A 682 -36.43 -48.52 -36.46
C VAL A 682 -37.11 -47.26 -36.98
N GLN A 683 -38.09 -47.43 -37.86
CA GLN A 683 -38.85 -46.34 -38.46
C GLN A 683 -39.69 -45.58 -37.41
N PRO A 684 -40.02 -44.30 -37.65
CA PRO A 684 -40.84 -43.51 -36.74
C PRO A 684 -42.16 -44.20 -36.36
N GLY A 685 -42.58 -44.04 -35.10
CA GLY A 685 -43.90 -44.45 -34.60
C GLY A 685 -44.09 -45.91 -34.16
N LEU A 686 -43.11 -46.81 -34.30
CA LEU A 686 -43.29 -48.24 -33.93
C LEU A 686 -43.53 -48.48 -32.41
N GLY A 687 -42.79 -47.78 -31.53
CA GLY A 687 -42.95 -47.91 -30.06
C GLY A 687 -42.42 -49.20 -29.43
N SER A 688 -41.97 -50.16 -30.23
CA SER A 688 -41.38 -51.40 -29.75
C SER A 688 -40.47 -52.00 -30.81
N TYR A 689 -39.50 -52.80 -30.38
CA TYR A 689 -38.72 -53.67 -31.25
C TYR A 689 -38.43 -55.00 -30.55
N SER A 690 -38.48 -56.08 -31.32
CA SER A 690 -38.35 -57.45 -30.86
C SER A 690 -37.00 -58.01 -31.26
N PHE A 691 -36.19 -58.41 -30.29
CA PHE A 691 -34.95 -59.13 -30.48
C PHE A 691 -35.16 -60.63 -30.27
N GLU A 692 -34.77 -61.43 -31.26
CA GLU A 692 -35.01 -62.88 -31.29
C GLU A 692 -33.67 -63.65 -31.30
N ASN A 693 -33.74 -65.00 -31.18
CA ASN A 693 -32.57 -65.88 -31.17
C ASN A 693 -31.52 -65.57 -30.06
N LEU A 694 -31.99 -65.05 -28.92
CA LEU A 694 -31.13 -64.62 -27.82
C LEU A 694 -30.61 -65.77 -26.94
N THR A 695 -29.45 -65.57 -26.32
CA THR A 695 -28.79 -66.60 -25.50
C THR A 695 -29.48 -66.75 -24.14
N ARG A 696 -30.17 -67.88 -23.96
CA ARG A 696 -30.88 -68.22 -22.70
C ARG A 696 -29.95 -68.22 -21.48
N GLY A 697 -30.47 -67.78 -20.34
CA GLY A 697 -29.69 -67.62 -19.10
C GLY A 697 -28.74 -66.42 -19.05
N SER A 698 -28.71 -65.58 -20.10
CA SER A 698 -27.90 -64.34 -20.15
C SER A 698 -28.72 -63.11 -19.76
N GLU A 699 -28.01 -62.02 -19.47
CA GLU A 699 -28.58 -60.74 -19.07
C GLU A 699 -28.25 -59.68 -20.13
N TYR A 700 -29.22 -58.85 -20.47
CA TYR A 700 -29.16 -57.89 -21.57
C TYR A 700 -29.70 -56.52 -21.13
N PHE A 701 -29.29 -55.45 -21.81
CA PHE A 701 -29.88 -54.12 -21.69
C PHE A 701 -30.12 -53.52 -23.08
N GLY A 702 -31.18 -52.74 -23.23
CA GLY A 702 -31.52 -52.02 -24.45
C GLY A 702 -30.98 -50.60 -24.42
N VAL A 703 -30.58 -50.06 -25.57
CA VAL A 703 -30.19 -48.66 -25.75
C VAL A 703 -30.96 -48.09 -26.94
N ILE A 704 -31.45 -46.85 -26.84
CA ILE A 704 -32.12 -46.15 -27.94
C ILE A 704 -31.48 -44.78 -28.17
N VAL A 705 -31.13 -44.47 -29.42
CA VAL A 705 -30.48 -43.22 -29.84
C VAL A 705 -31.22 -42.63 -31.06
N LYS A 706 -31.41 -41.31 -31.10
CA LYS A 706 -32.09 -40.61 -32.21
C LYS A 706 -31.07 -40.37 -33.34
N GLN A 707 -31.21 -41.02 -34.51
CA GLN A 707 -30.18 -40.91 -35.56
C GLN A 707 -30.08 -39.51 -36.18
N SER A 708 -31.18 -38.77 -36.23
CA SER A 708 -31.19 -37.39 -36.76
C SER A 708 -30.45 -36.38 -35.87
N GLU A 709 -30.16 -36.75 -34.62
CA GLU A 709 -29.48 -35.93 -33.62
C GLU A 709 -28.47 -36.82 -32.86
N PRO A 710 -27.25 -37.02 -33.39
CA PRO A 710 -26.22 -37.82 -32.72
C PRO A 710 -25.85 -37.27 -31.32
N ASP A 711 -26.11 -35.98 -31.08
CA ASP A 711 -25.98 -35.26 -29.80
C ASP A 711 -27.16 -35.47 -28.82
N SER A 712 -28.05 -36.43 -29.12
CA SER A 712 -29.19 -36.80 -28.27
C SER A 712 -28.77 -37.65 -27.07
N ILE A 713 -29.55 -37.58 -25.99
CA ILE A 713 -29.27 -38.32 -24.76
C ILE A 713 -29.72 -39.77 -24.93
N ALA A 714 -28.78 -40.71 -24.92
CA ALA A 714 -29.07 -42.13 -25.09
C ALA A 714 -29.97 -42.66 -23.96
N LEU A 715 -31.12 -43.22 -24.35
CA LEU A 715 -32.05 -43.91 -23.46
C LEU A 715 -31.53 -45.33 -23.21
N ILE A 716 -31.66 -45.84 -21.98
CA ILE A 716 -31.16 -47.17 -21.58
C ILE A 716 -32.24 -47.86 -20.75
N SER A 717 -32.54 -49.12 -21.04
CA SER A 717 -33.46 -49.92 -20.21
C SER A 717 -32.78 -50.42 -18.94
N GLU A 718 -33.57 -50.81 -17.93
CA GLU A 718 -33.08 -51.72 -16.90
C GLU A 718 -32.62 -53.06 -17.52
N MET A 719 -31.74 -53.79 -16.81
CA MET A 719 -31.24 -55.09 -17.28
C MET A 719 -32.33 -56.17 -17.20
N CYS A 720 -32.48 -56.94 -18.28
CA CYS A 720 -33.40 -58.08 -18.35
C CYS A 720 -32.63 -59.39 -18.47
N LYS A 721 -32.91 -60.35 -17.60
CA LYS A 721 -32.28 -61.69 -17.60
C LYS A 721 -33.19 -62.73 -18.22
N LEU A 722 -32.77 -63.29 -19.35
CA LEU A 722 -33.48 -64.40 -20.00
C LEU A 722 -33.39 -65.68 -19.13
N PRO A 723 -34.49 -66.44 -18.98
CA PRO A 723 -34.49 -67.67 -18.20
C PRO A 723 -33.60 -68.74 -18.85
N ARG A 724 -33.20 -69.75 -18.06
CA ARG A 724 -32.76 -71.03 -18.62
C ARG A 724 -33.97 -71.96 -18.71
N LEU A 725 -33.97 -72.88 -19.67
CA LEU A 725 -34.94 -73.98 -19.65
C LEU A 725 -34.78 -74.78 -18.34
N PRO A 726 -35.87 -75.32 -17.76
CA PRO A 726 -35.76 -76.43 -16.83
C PRO A 726 -35.03 -77.58 -17.52
N ALA A 727 -34.08 -78.22 -16.84
CA ALA A 727 -33.44 -79.41 -17.39
C ALA A 727 -34.47 -80.54 -17.47
N GLU A 728 -34.61 -81.16 -18.65
CA GLU A 728 -35.47 -82.33 -18.80
C GLU A 728 -34.96 -83.49 -17.95
N VAL A 729 -35.88 -84.13 -17.24
CA VAL A 729 -35.62 -85.36 -16.51
C VAL A 729 -35.44 -86.48 -17.52
N ILE A 730 -34.22 -87.01 -17.65
CA ILE A 730 -33.97 -88.29 -18.31
C ILE A 730 -33.73 -89.34 -17.22
N ASP A 731 -34.59 -90.35 -17.27
CA ASP A 731 -34.67 -91.47 -16.35
C ASP A 731 -33.43 -92.39 -16.47
N LEU A 732 -33.00 -92.99 -15.36
CA LEU A 732 -31.85 -93.91 -15.29
C LEU A 732 -32.31 -95.26 -14.77
N THR A 733 -32.09 -96.32 -15.55
CA THR A 733 -32.29 -97.71 -15.09
C THR A 733 -31.04 -98.56 -15.28
N MET A 734 -30.42 -98.93 -14.15
CA MET A 734 -29.84 -100.25 -13.79
C MET A 734 -28.78 -100.89 -14.74
N ASP A 735 -27.66 -101.48 -14.30
CA ASP A 735 -27.02 -101.77 -12.99
C ASP A 735 -25.48 -101.86 -13.26
N GLU A 736 -24.50 -101.84 -12.34
CA GLU A 736 -24.28 -102.74 -11.19
C GLU A 736 -23.50 -102.11 -10.00
N VAL A 737 -23.68 -102.75 -8.84
CA VAL A 737 -23.17 -102.53 -7.46
C VAL A 737 -21.95 -103.49 -7.22
N PRO A 738 -20.97 -103.35 -6.27
CA PRO A 738 -21.00 -102.83 -4.86
C PRO A 738 -19.89 -101.82 -4.46
N ALA A 739 -20.00 -100.94 -3.45
CA ALA A 739 -20.33 -101.00 -1.99
C ALA A 739 -19.07 -101.07 -1.05
N PRO A 740 -19.15 -100.91 0.30
CA PRO A 740 -19.24 -99.59 0.96
C PRO A 740 -18.41 -99.42 2.28
N THR A 741 -18.24 -98.15 2.75
CA THR A 741 -18.12 -97.75 4.20
C THR A 741 -18.31 -96.21 4.29
N GLN A 742 -19.27 -95.66 5.05
CA GLN A 742 -19.19 -95.21 6.48
C GLN A 742 -18.09 -94.15 6.75
N SER A 743 -18.31 -93.05 7.51
CA SER A 743 -19.52 -92.54 8.20
C SER A 743 -19.31 -91.09 8.73
N GLU A 744 -20.40 -90.31 8.76
CA GLU A 744 -20.79 -89.27 9.75
C GLU A 744 -19.90 -88.06 10.17
N ILE A 745 -20.49 -86.85 10.00
CA ILE A 745 -20.74 -85.77 11.00
C ILE A 745 -19.54 -85.19 11.80
N THR A 746 -19.34 -83.85 11.75
CA THR A 746 -19.68 -82.87 12.83
C THR A 746 -19.30 -81.42 12.44
N LEU A 747 -20.03 -80.44 12.98
CA LEU A 747 -19.74 -78.99 12.92
C LEU A 747 -18.46 -78.59 13.67
N HIS A 748 -17.86 -77.43 13.35
CA HIS A 748 -17.68 -76.27 14.27
C HIS A 748 -16.82 -75.12 13.68
N LEU A 749 -17.22 -73.87 13.96
CA LEU A 749 -16.35 -72.66 14.02
C LEU A 749 -15.39 -72.79 15.24
N PRO A 750 -14.17 -72.16 15.33
CA PRO A 750 -14.04 -70.67 15.31
C PRO A 750 -12.64 -70.01 15.05
N VAL A 751 -12.62 -68.67 15.04
CA VAL A 751 -11.68 -67.66 15.67
C VAL A 751 -10.12 -67.78 15.65
N ASN A 752 -9.49 -66.63 15.30
CA ASN A 752 -8.15 -66.04 15.60
C ASN A 752 -6.99 -66.83 16.27
N GLN A 753 -5.77 -66.62 15.74
CA GLN A 753 -4.53 -66.08 16.38
C GLN A 753 -3.36 -66.14 15.35
N SER A 754 -2.61 -65.08 14.98
CA SER A 754 -1.57 -64.24 15.64
C SER A 754 -0.12 -64.77 15.52
N GLN A 755 0.87 -63.85 15.50
CA GLN A 755 2.36 -64.01 15.41
C GLN A 755 2.91 -64.11 13.96
N SER A 756 3.80 -63.22 13.49
CA SER A 756 5.26 -62.98 13.76
C SER A 756 6.15 -63.78 12.76
N ASP A 757 7.37 -63.44 12.33
CA ASP A 757 8.38 -62.42 12.67
C ASP A 757 9.28 -62.06 11.45
N GLU A 758 10.05 -60.97 11.58
CA GLU A 758 11.43 -60.65 11.08
C GLU A 758 11.97 -60.98 9.66
N ASP A 759 12.62 -59.96 9.06
CA ASP A 759 14.00 -59.92 8.47
C ASP A 759 14.13 -58.61 7.63
N GLN A 760 14.93 -57.60 8.01
CA GLN A 760 16.39 -57.44 7.79
C GLN A 760 16.82 -57.62 6.31
N VAL A 761 17.53 -56.68 5.68
CA VAL A 761 18.98 -56.46 5.85
C VAL A 761 19.46 -55.06 5.39
N SER A 762 20.57 -54.59 5.98
CA SER A 762 21.34 -53.35 5.67
C SER A 762 22.72 -53.69 5.00
N LEU A 763 23.78 -52.86 4.86
CA LEU A 763 24.19 -51.52 5.33
C LEU A 763 25.39 -51.03 4.46
N ALA A 764 25.55 -49.73 4.20
CA ALA A 764 26.83 -48.95 4.23
C ALA A 764 26.73 -47.70 3.34
N SER A 765 27.06 -46.45 3.73
CA SER A 765 28.06 -45.85 4.63
C SER A 765 29.48 -45.70 4.04
N ILE A 766 29.99 -44.46 3.96
CA ILE A 766 31.22 -43.99 4.64
C ILE A 766 31.41 -42.47 4.43
N ASP A 767 32.04 -41.87 5.43
CA ASP A 767 32.34 -40.47 5.75
C ASP A 767 33.19 -39.68 4.73
N ASP A 768 33.27 -38.35 4.90
CA ASP A 768 34.56 -37.74 5.30
C ASP A 768 34.41 -36.35 5.99
N VAL A 769 35.48 -35.94 6.67
CA VAL A 769 35.58 -34.85 7.68
C VAL A 769 36.22 -33.57 7.12
N ARG A 770 35.84 -32.38 7.62
CA ARG A 770 36.82 -31.30 7.87
C ARG A 770 36.40 -30.22 8.88
N SER A 771 37.30 -29.99 9.83
CA SER A 771 37.34 -28.87 10.78
C SER A 771 38.15 -27.70 10.24
N GLY A 772 37.90 -26.48 10.75
CA GLY A 772 38.75 -25.31 10.52
C GLY A 772 38.42 -24.18 11.50
N SER A 773 39.40 -23.79 12.31
CA SER A 773 39.35 -22.70 13.28
C SER A 773 40.56 -21.81 13.07
N GLU A 774 40.40 -20.49 13.15
CA GLU A 774 41.55 -19.58 13.31
C GLU A 774 41.11 -18.30 14.05
N TYR A 775 41.99 -17.87 14.96
CA TYR A 775 42.01 -16.55 15.61
C TYR A 775 43.02 -15.68 14.84
N ASP A 776 42.85 -14.35 14.93
CA ASP A 776 43.90 -13.31 14.94
C ASP A 776 43.13 -11.99 15.15
N ASP A 777 43.21 -11.30 16.28
CA ASP A 777 44.31 -10.58 16.94
C ASP A 777 44.33 -9.08 16.61
N GLU A 778 44.77 -8.31 17.61
CA GLU A 778 44.57 -6.86 17.75
C GLU A 778 45.68 -6.07 17.06
N GLU A 779 45.38 -4.85 16.59
CA GLU A 779 46.40 -3.78 16.59
C GLU A 779 45.76 -2.40 16.79
N GLU A 780 45.98 -1.82 17.98
CA GLU A 780 45.64 -0.44 18.31
C GLU A 780 46.74 0.52 17.82
N GLU A 781 46.45 1.41 16.88
CA GLU A 781 47.24 2.64 16.70
C GLU A 781 46.49 3.87 17.21
N ALA A 782 46.86 4.31 18.43
CA ALA A 782 46.43 5.60 18.98
C ALA A 782 47.16 6.78 18.30
N PRO A 783 46.49 7.94 18.12
CA PRO A 783 46.89 8.90 17.09
C PRO A 783 47.98 9.91 17.50
N SER A 784 48.91 10.16 16.57
CA SER A 784 49.84 11.28 16.64
C SER A 784 49.12 12.63 16.45
N PHE A 785 49.26 13.53 17.44
CA PHE A 785 48.66 14.87 17.41
C PHE A 785 49.37 15.78 16.40
N CYS A 786 48.66 16.19 15.34
CA CYS A 786 49.16 17.20 14.40
C CYS A 786 48.43 18.54 14.58
N ALA A 787 49.19 19.62 14.80
CA ALA A 787 48.64 20.95 15.06
C ALA A 787 48.01 21.55 13.79
N VAL A 788 46.67 21.51 13.73
CA VAL A 788 45.90 22.07 12.60
C VAL A 788 46.04 23.60 12.59
N ARG A 789 46.76 24.12 11.58
CA ARG A 789 46.72 25.54 11.21
C ARG A 789 45.30 25.90 10.74
N PRO A 790 44.82 27.14 10.95
CA PRO A 790 43.66 27.63 10.24
C PRO A 790 43.88 27.48 8.74
N ILE A 791 42.96 26.83 8.04
CA ILE A 791 43.03 26.69 6.58
C ILE A 791 42.55 28.01 5.98
N GLU A 792 43.50 28.78 5.45
CA GLU A 792 43.24 29.85 4.50
C GLU A 792 43.58 29.33 3.10
N ASN A 793 42.78 29.76 2.11
CA ASN A 793 42.87 29.51 0.66
C ASN A 793 42.18 28.24 0.09
N LEU A 794 41.34 28.51 -0.92
CA LEU A 794 41.32 27.78 -2.20
C LEU A 794 40.80 28.76 -3.26
N ASP A 795 41.57 28.95 -4.33
CA ASP A 795 41.31 29.95 -5.38
C ASP A 795 40.09 29.62 -6.26
N ILE A 796 39.49 30.68 -6.81
CA ILE A 796 38.36 30.63 -7.74
C ILE A 796 38.80 31.19 -9.10
N LEU A 797 38.81 30.36 -10.14
CA LEU A 797 38.72 30.77 -11.56
C LEU A 797 38.02 29.60 -12.30
N GLN A 798 36.88 29.74 -13.00
CA GLN A 798 36.40 30.81 -13.87
C GLN A 798 34.86 30.86 -13.94
N PRO A 799 34.26 31.98 -14.39
CA PRO A 799 32.84 32.05 -14.72
C PRO A 799 32.53 31.35 -16.05
N ARG A 800 31.38 30.67 -16.14
CA ARG A 800 30.75 30.30 -17.42
C ARG A 800 29.24 30.49 -17.37
N ASP A 801 28.74 31.04 -18.46
CA ASP A 801 27.36 31.47 -18.66
C ASP A 801 26.37 30.30 -18.69
N TRP A 802 25.23 30.46 -18.03
CA TRP A 802 24.06 29.58 -18.17
C TRP A 802 22.88 30.34 -18.79
N TYR A 803 22.89 30.40 -20.11
CA TYR A 803 21.68 30.38 -20.94
C TYR A 803 21.84 29.25 -21.96
N GLU A 804 20.72 28.60 -22.30
CA GLU A 804 20.58 27.51 -23.29
C GLU A 804 21.25 26.15 -22.97
N ALA A 805 20.40 25.14 -22.75
CA ALA A 805 20.32 23.88 -23.54
C ALA A 805 19.64 22.75 -22.76
N ARG A 806 18.43 22.35 -23.17
CA ARG A 806 17.83 21.04 -22.86
C ARG A 806 17.24 20.43 -24.13
N SER A 807 18.06 19.65 -24.82
CA SER A 807 17.72 18.79 -25.97
C SER A 807 18.91 17.84 -26.12
N HIS A 808 18.86 16.58 -25.72
CA HIS A 808 18.24 15.40 -26.35
C HIS A 808 18.66 14.17 -25.47
N ASN A 809 18.19 12.92 -25.57
CA ASN A 809 17.50 12.14 -26.61
C ASN A 809 16.45 11.20 -25.98
N VAL A 810 15.35 10.94 -26.70
CA VAL A 810 14.83 9.58 -26.92
C VAL A 810 14.35 9.54 -28.38
N GLU A 811 14.83 8.57 -29.16
CA GLU A 811 14.44 8.38 -30.56
C GLU A 811 13.13 7.59 -30.67
N GLY A 812 12.32 7.85 -31.71
CA GLY A 812 11.04 7.14 -31.89
C GLY A 812 10.19 7.60 -33.07
N ALA A 813 10.59 7.21 -34.29
CA ALA A 813 9.81 7.13 -35.53
C ALA A 813 8.86 8.29 -35.92
N VAL A 814 9.21 9.02 -36.98
CA VAL A 814 8.31 9.93 -37.71
C VAL A 814 7.73 9.23 -38.94
N ILE A 815 6.40 9.14 -39.03
CA ILE A 815 5.67 9.01 -40.30
C ILE A 815 4.62 10.13 -40.32
N GLY A 816 4.81 11.12 -41.19
CA GLY A 816 3.87 12.23 -41.35
C GLY A 816 2.85 11.98 -42.45
N ILE A 817 1.73 12.71 -42.42
CA ILE A 817 0.90 13.02 -43.59
C ILE A 817 0.25 14.41 -43.41
N LEU A 818 -0.06 15.03 -44.54
CA LEU A 818 -0.38 16.45 -44.71
C LEU A 818 -1.69 16.94 -44.07
N LYS A 819 -1.71 18.23 -43.69
CA LYS A 819 -2.97 19.00 -43.52
C LYS A 819 -3.63 19.30 -44.87
N PRO A 820 -4.97 19.19 -44.98
CA PRO A 820 -5.74 19.93 -45.96
C PRO A 820 -6.65 21.01 -45.33
N LYS A 821 -6.41 22.24 -45.80
CA LYS A 821 -7.32 23.37 -46.07
C LYS A 821 -8.72 23.43 -45.42
N SER A 822 -9.00 24.60 -44.85
CA SER A 822 -10.34 25.06 -44.47
C SER A 822 -11.37 25.02 -45.62
N THR A 823 -12.63 24.74 -45.29
CA THR A 823 -13.79 25.32 -46.00
C THR A 823 -14.88 25.76 -45.01
N ARG A 824 -15.72 26.71 -45.44
CA ARG A 824 -16.77 27.36 -44.64
C ARG A 824 -17.99 26.46 -44.47
N GLY A 825 -18.62 26.49 -43.28
CA GLY A 825 -19.98 25.96 -43.06
C GLY A 825 -20.69 26.70 -41.91
N ARG A 826 -21.82 27.36 -42.19
CA ARG A 826 -22.67 28.01 -41.18
C ARG A 826 -23.57 26.97 -40.50
N LYS A 827 -23.80 27.11 -39.18
CA LYS A 827 -25.11 27.49 -38.63
C LYS A 827 -25.04 27.86 -37.14
N ARG A 828 -25.97 28.74 -36.72
CA ARG A 828 -26.20 29.10 -35.32
C ARG A 828 -27.08 28.03 -34.64
N GLN A 829 -26.83 27.76 -33.37
CA GLN A 829 -27.88 27.59 -32.38
C GLN A 829 -27.43 28.19 -31.04
N ARG A 830 -28.39 28.50 -30.16
CA ARG A 830 -28.23 29.48 -29.06
C ARG A 830 -29.13 29.10 -27.88
N GLU A 831 -28.54 28.54 -26.83
CA GLU A 831 -29.11 28.41 -25.48
C GLU A 831 -27.92 28.60 -24.51
N GLN A 832 -27.86 29.73 -23.79
CA GLN A 832 -28.48 29.95 -22.48
C GLN A 832 -27.84 29.10 -21.36
N HIS A 833 -26.87 29.72 -20.66
CA HIS A 833 -26.42 29.29 -19.33
C HIS A 833 -27.08 30.16 -18.27
N GLU A 834 -27.74 29.53 -17.30
CA GLU A 834 -28.18 30.19 -16.07
C GLU A 834 -26.98 30.53 -15.17
N ALA A 835 -27.11 31.60 -14.39
CA ALA A 835 -26.09 32.08 -13.46
C ALA A 835 -26.63 32.12 -12.04
N LEU A 836 -25.96 31.45 -11.11
CA LEU A 836 -26.24 31.53 -9.67
C LEU A 836 -25.35 32.60 -8.98
N PRO A 837 -25.83 33.21 -7.86
CA PRO A 837 -25.37 34.54 -7.46
C PRO A 837 -24.19 34.56 -6.47
N ARG A 838 -23.39 35.64 -6.54
CA ARG A 838 -22.31 35.94 -5.58
C ARG A 838 -22.85 36.55 -4.27
N PRO A 839 -22.30 36.20 -3.09
CA PRO A 839 -22.67 36.81 -1.82
C PRO A 839 -22.09 38.24 -1.66
N LYS A 840 -22.83 39.10 -0.97
CA LYS A 840 -22.49 40.52 -0.75
C LYS A 840 -21.52 40.71 0.43
N ARG A 841 -20.52 41.58 0.26
CA ARG A 841 -19.71 42.11 1.38
C ARG A 841 -20.55 43.03 2.26
N VAL A 842 -20.49 42.86 3.58
CA VAL A 842 -21.01 43.80 4.58
C VAL A 842 -19.84 44.48 5.26
N ALA A 843 -19.82 45.82 5.26
CA ALA A 843 -18.85 46.61 6.01
C ALA A 843 -19.28 46.73 7.47
N LYS A 844 -18.34 46.63 8.42
CA LYS A 844 -18.56 47.03 9.81
C LYS A 844 -17.76 48.29 10.12
N SER A 845 -18.47 49.31 10.57
CA SER A 845 -17.94 50.60 11.01
C SER A 845 -17.62 50.57 12.51
N THR A 846 -16.52 51.20 12.91
CA THR A 846 -16.13 51.40 14.31
C THR A 846 -16.89 52.59 14.91
N ARG A 847 -17.49 52.42 16.09
CA ARG A 847 -17.80 53.57 16.96
C ARG A 847 -17.64 53.25 18.44
N ILE A 848 -17.16 54.26 19.15
CA ILE A 848 -16.79 54.25 20.57
C ILE A 848 -18.02 54.58 21.42
N GLY A 849 -18.17 53.91 22.57
CA GLY A 849 -19.16 54.26 23.60
C GLY A 849 -18.68 53.81 24.99
N ARG A 850 -18.60 54.75 25.94
CA ARG A 850 -18.34 54.48 27.37
C ARG A 850 -19.67 54.31 28.12
N LEU A 851 -19.69 53.47 29.16
CA LEU A 851 -20.41 53.55 30.46
C LEU A 851 -20.21 52.16 31.13
N ARG A 852 -19.40 52.00 32.18
CA ARG A 852 -19.63 52.28 33.62
C ARG A 852 -20.75 51.47 34.30
N ASP A 853 -20.27 50.56 35.14
CA ASP A 853 -20.70 50.24 36.52
C ASP A 853 -21.91 49.32 36.79
N ILE A 854 -21.80 48.67 37.96
CA ILE A 854 -22.82 48.01 38.81
C ILE A 854 -22.96 46.47 38.70
N SER A 855 -22.14 45.80 39.55
CA SER A 855 -22.59 44.90 40.64
C SER A 855 -22.81 43.37 40.45
N ARG A 856 -21.89 42.63 41.11
CA ARG A 856 -22.10 41.51 42.07
C ARG A 856 -22.45 40.07 41.64
N ASP A 857 -21.99 39.20 42.54
CA ASP A 857 -22.26 37.78 42.82
C ASP A 857 -21.51 36.77 41.93
N SER A 858 -20.44 36.07 42.39
CA SER A 858 -20.21 35.21 43.58
C SER A 858 -20.81 33.80 43.47
N ALA A 859 -19.99 32.84 43.02
CA ALA A 859 -20.13 31.41 43.33
C ALA A 859 -18.78 30.70 43.11
N ASP A 860 -18.35 29.91 44.10
CA ASP A 860 -17.11 29.11 44.11
C ASP A 860 -17.29 27.75 43.40
N PRO A 861 -16.19 27.03 43.06
CA PRO A 861 -16.23 25.79 42.29
C PRO A 861 -16.43 24.52 43.15
N PRO A 862 -16.96 23.41 42.59
CA PRO A 862 -16.96 22.11 43.24
C PRO A 862 -15.63 21.37 43.03
N SER A 863 -15.20 20.65 44.06
CA SER A 863 -14.01 19.79 44.04
C SER A 863 -14.37 18.31 44.26
N LEU A 864 -13.58 17.44 43.62
CA LEU A 864 -13.19 16.08 44.01
C LEU A 864 -14.19 15.13 44.71
N SER A 865 -14.49 14.03 44.03
CA SER A 865 -14.53 12.65 44.57
C SER A 865 -14.05 11.73 43.43
N SER A 866 -13.05 10.85 43.55
CA SER A 866 -12.81 9.72 44.47
C SER A 866 -13.78 8.54 44.25
N MET A 867 -13.43 7.62 43.34
CA MET A 867 -13.83 6.23 43.45
C MET A 867 -12.65 5.31 43.11
N SER A 868 -12.40 4.39 44.03
CA SER A 868 -11.53 3.23 43.88
C SER A 868 -12.36 2.02 43.44
N SER A 869 -11.97 1.36 42.35
CA SER A 869 -12.26 -0.03 41.99
C SER A 869 -11.28 -0.45 40.91
#